data_AF-A0A1J4MY63-F1
#
_entry.id   AF-A0A1J4MY63-F1
#
_cell.length_a   1.000
_cell.length_b   1.000
_cell.length_c   1.000
_cell.angle_alpha   90.00
_cell.angle_beta   90.00
_cell.angle_gamma   90.00
#
_symmetry.space_group_name_H-M   'P 1'
#
loop_
_entity.id
_entity.type
_entity.pdbx_description
1 polymer ?
#
loop_
_entity_poly.entity_id
_entity_poly.type
_entity_poly.pdbx_seq_one_letter_code
_entity_poly.pdbx_strand_id
1 'polypeptide(L)'
;MSPTAATSTEQQLEIEGMTCASCVRRVTKAISRVEGVEDANVNLATETALVHFDPARTDLAEISAAIEKAGYQAVLRSSTVDNPQEPEVGEDDRDVRREKELVQLKRRWITALAVGLGLMALMYVPLPVDAMEPVMSIVLVVAAVTQWWAGRDIYLAAARGLRHGTVDMNTLVTLGTGIAFAYSAFVTLWMGQAEAWGLPLHLYFETALVIVALVLMGRWLEARAKSRTADAVKALVGLMPETATVVRNGRDVTVPVANLRVNDRIRVRAGEKIPVDGRVVAGASYVDESMLTGESDPVRKAEGDIVIGATINQTGSFEIEATAVGSETTLAQIIAMVESAQGSGTKLQRLADRVSEVFVPAVLVVAALTFVGWLVLGPDAERLTSAVTAAIAVLIIACPCALGLATPAAVMVGAGRAAELGVLVGSGETLERARSVTAIVFDKTGTITHGKPEVSEVVPAAGWTADQLVRIAAAAETGSDHPLATALRSFVEKSPASAEKSAALAEASRTSVEASSGDVSASAPDVSAFETHPGRGISAVVDGQRVVVGNSAMLAEDGIDAADNGSVLVAVDGAYAGSIRVEDQIRDEAKETVRLLEESGVEVHILSGDAAATVAKVADEIGVRHAAGGLLPEQKLARIQRLQDEGKVVAMVGDGINDAPALAQADVGIAIGTGTDVALAASDITLVGGDLRGVVTALALSRRTVATIKQGLFWAFAYNVLLIPVAALALLDPVLAGAAMAMSSVSVVTNALRLRGFRRPETPEAYAGRGLVTKARDGGYLLVTAVIALSIGAALTYLSRTEPAQRGMNGILAWAQGMSPMRPSMTEMHEVDVAPVSSAESGIDVAITRREGGLRFLVTDAGTGEPVTDLGRTHQAWMHVIVTSQDLSWFRHLHAEPTGRPGELETDVTFPAGGTYRVDTEFRRRADIADVLDRQQLTVEGTQPPAVPLEPTPRSSTVDNLTVALEGSLVADQQSDLHFRFEDSTGKIVDDLQPYLGAAGHVVVMSADGATFIHGHAEGDELAVPGASFGPELGLHLDVPKAGLYRLWAQFRLGDGTVITVPFTVEAVDSAAGSAG
;
A
#
# COMPACT_ATOMS: atom_id res chain seq x y z
N MET A 1 -10.11 8.10 58.10
CA MET A 1 -8.90 7.71 57.34
C MET A 1 -9.21 8.00 55.88
N SER A 2 -8.67 9.10 55.35
CA SER A 2 -8.81 9.46 53.94
C SER A 2 -7.99 8.49 53.08
N PRO A 3 -8.48 8.05 51.91
CA PRO A 3 -7.69 7.21 51.02
C PRO A 3 -6.58 8.08 50.41
N THR A 4 -5.34 7.66 50.59
CA THR A 4 -4.16 8.22 49.91
C THR A 4 -4.34 7.99 48.41
N ALA A 5 -4.40 9.07 47.62
CA ALA A 5 -4.39 8.98 46.16
C ALA A 5 -3.10 8.28 45.71
N ALA A 6 -3.23 7.23 44.91
CA ALA A 6 -2.10 6.60 44.24
C ALA A 6 -1.50 7.60 43.24
N THR A 7 -0.23 7.96 43.40
CA THR A 7 0.47 8.88 42.50
C THR A 7 0.94 8.12 41.25
N SER A 8 0.03 7.94 40.30
CA SER A 8 0.37 7.49 38.94
C SER A 8 1.19 8.58 38.24
N THR A 9 2.31 8.20 37.64
CA THR A 9 3.21 9.10 36.89
C THR A 9 3.10 8.80 35.40
N GLU A 10 2.99 9.85 34.59
CA GLU A 10 2.93 9.77 33.12
C GLU A 10 4.30 10.13 32.52
N GLN A 11 4.84 9.27 31.67
CA GLN A 11 6.08 9.55 30.94
C GLN A 11 5.95 9.19 29.46
N GLN A 12 6.50 10.04 28.60
CA GLN A 12 6.65 9.76 27.18
C GLN A 12 8.06 9.27 26.86
N LEU A 13 8.14 8.15 26.14
CA LEU A 13 9.35 7.51 25.64
C LEU A 13 9.34 7.53 24.11
N GLU A 14 10.47 7.82 23.48
CA GLU A 14 10.69 7.58 22.05
C GLU A 14 11.13 6.13 21.85
N ILE A 15 10.59 5.44 20.85
CA ILE A 15 10.80 4.01 20.62
C ILE A 15 11.35 3.79 19.21
N GLU A 16 12.67 3.58 19.09
CA GLU A 16 13.31 3.39 17.80
C GLU A 16 13.09 1.97 17.23
N GLY A 17 12.88 1.91 15.91
CA GLY A 17 12.81 0.65 15.16
C GLY A 17 11.39 0.10 14.96
N MET A 18 10.36 0.87 15.32
CA MET A 18 8.95 0.52 15.06
C MET A 18 8.58 0.81 13.61
N THR A 19 8.36 -0.22 12.80
CA THR A 19 8.12 -0.06 11.36
C THR A 19 6.72 -0.47 10.91
N CYS A 20 5.91 -1.05 11.81
CA CYS A 20 4.58 -1.55 11.47
C CYS A 20 3.68 -1.70 12.70
N ALA A 21 2.37 -1.89 12.49
CA ALA A 21 1.37 -2.02 13.54
C ALA A 21 1.62 -3.21 14.50
N SER A 22 2.27 -4.28 14.04
CA SER A 22 2.68 -5.40 14.90
C SER A 22 3.80 -5.01 15.87
N CYS A 23 4.64 -4.02 15.53
CA CYS A 23 5.63 -3.46 16.44
C CYS A 23 4.96 -2.77 17.63
N VAL A 24 3.93 -1.94 17.35
CA VAL A 24 3.12 -1.25 18.36
C VAL A 24 2.59 -2.23 19.39
N ARG A 25 1.85 -3.27 18.95
CA ARG A 25 1.31 -4.28 19.88
C ARG A 25 2.39 -4.97 20.70
N ARG A 26 3.55 -5.24 20.11
CA ARG A 26 4.65 -5.92 20.82
C ARG A 26 5.22 -5.02 21.90
N VAL A 27 5.48 -3.76 21.59
CA VAL A 27 5.98 -2.75 22.53
C VAL A 27 4.94 -2.50 23.62
N THR A 28 3.67 -2.25 23.27
CA THR A 28 2.57 -2.12 24.25
C THR A 28 2.50 -3.31 25.16
N LYS A 29 2.48 -4.54 24.63
CA LYS A 29 2.41 -5.77 25.43
C LYS A 29 3.65 -6.00 26.29
N ALA A 30 4.81 -5.53 25.85
CA ALA A 30 6.04 -5.60 26.64
C ALA A 30 5.96 -4.63 27.82
N ILE A 31 5.53 -3.39 27.60
CA ILE A 31 5.35 -2.36 28.62
C ILE A 31 4.25 -2.77 29.61
N SER A 32 3.06 -3.17 29.14
CA SER A 32 1.94 -3.58 30.01
C SER A 32 2.20 -4.86 30.81
N ARG A 33 3.28 -5.60 30.53
CA ARG A 33 3.70 -6.78 31.32
C ARG A 33 4.62 -6.42 32.49
N VAL A 34 5.16 -5.20 32.51
CA VAL A 34 5.97 -4.70 33.61
C VAL A 34 5.05 -4.45 34.80
N GLU A 35 5.40 -5.02 35.95
CA GLU A 35 4.58 -4.90 37.16
C GLU A 35 4.67 -3.48 37.71
N GLY A 36 3.53 -2.78 37.83
CA GLY A 36 3.51 -1.36 38.21
C GLY A 36 3.11 -0.42 37.08
N VAL A 37 3.06 -0.89 35.83
CA VAL A 37 2.45 -0.15 34.71
C VAL A 37 0.92 -0.31 34.77
N GLU A 38 0.21 0.81 34.76
CA GLU A 38 -1.26 0.87 34.77
C GLU A 38 -1.83 0.90 33.35
N ASP A 39 -1.24 1.73 32.48
CA ASP A 39 -1.62 1.85 31.07
C ASP A 39 -0.41 2.19 30.20
N ALA A 40 -0.46 1.79 28.93
CA ALA A 40 0.57 2.09 27.94
C ALA A 40 -0.02 2.26 26.55
N ASN A 41 0.16 3.43 25.96
CA ASN A 41 -0.29 3.75 24.61
C ASN A 41 0.93 3.99 23.71
N VAL A 42 1.07 3.20 22.65
CA VAL A 42 2.21 3.28 21.73
C VAL A 42 1.74 3.79 20.38
N ASN A 43 2.40 4.82 19.90
CA ASN A 43 2.09 5.54 18.67
C ASN A 43 3.15 5.21 17.60
N LEU A 44 2.72 4.57 16.51
CA LEU A 44 3.61 4.27 15.38
C LEU A 44 3.94 5.52 14.53
N ALA A 45 3.03 6.48 14.46
CA ALA A 45 3.18 7.66 13.61
C ALA A 45 4.27 8.60 14.13
N THR A 46 4.35 8.75 15.45
CA THR A 46 5.34 9.57 16.16
C THR A 46 6.51 8.76 16.72
N GLU A 47 6.47 7.44 16.60
CA GLU A 47 7.44 6.52 17.21
C GLU A 47 7.61 6.74 18.73
N THR A 48 6.52 7.01 19.45
CA THR A 48 6.55 7.25 20.91
C THR A 48 5.64 6.29 21.68
N ALA A 49 5.92 6.09 22.97
CA ALA A 49 5.08 5.39 23.93
C ALA A 49 4.76 6.34 25.08
N LEU A 50 3.48 6.51 25.40
CA LEU A 50 2.99 7.16 26.60
C LEU A 50 2.70 6.07 27.64
N VAL A 51 3.33 6.17 28.82
CA VAL A 51 3.25 5.14 29.85
C VAL A 51 2.79 5.77 31.16
N HIS A 52 1.72 5.21 31.73
CA HIS A 52 1.25 5.52 33.08
C HIS A 52 1.69 4.41 34.02
N PHE A 53 2.48 4.76 35.03
CA PHE A 53 3.04 3.78 35.95
C PHE A 53 3.12 4.30 37.39
N ASP A 54 3.06 3.38 38.34
CA ASP A 54 3.29 3.64 39.75
C ASP A 54 4.82 3.68 40.00
N PRO A 55 5.40 4.85 40.31
CA PRO A 55 6.84 5.00 40.53
C PRO A 55 7.33 4.27 41.79
N ALA A 56 6.42 3.82 42.67
CA ALA A 56 6.78 2.98 43.81
C ALA A 56 6.96 1.49 43.43
N ARG A 57 6.49 1.07 42.24
CA ARG A 57 6.47 -0.33 41.81
C ARG A 57 7.35 -0.64 40.60
N THR A 58 7.57 0.33 39.73
CA THR A 58 8.46 0.21 38.55
C THR A 58 9.15 1.54 38.29
N ASP A 59 10.27 1.50 37.57
CA ASP A 59 10.93 2.69 37.05
C ASP A 59 11.05 2.66 35.51
N LEU A 60 11.55 3.76 34.96
CA LEU A 60 11.75 3.90 33.51
C LEU A 60 12.84 2.98 32.96
N ALA A 61 13.80 2.55 33.80
CA ALA A 61 14.85 1.64 33.38
C ALA A 61 14.29 0.23 33.16
N GLU A 62 13.40 -0.25 34.03
CA GLU A 62 12.70 -1.53 33.87
C GLU A 62 11.76 -1.52 32.66
N ILE A 63 11.03 -0.42 32.45
CA ILE A 63 10.18 -0.23 31.27
C ILE A 63 11.03 -0.23 29.99
N SER A 64 12.16 0.50 29.98
CA SER A 64 13.08 0.55 28.84
C SER A 64 13.72 -0.82 28.56
N ALA A 65 14.13 -1.55 29.60
CA ALA A 65 14.66 -2.90 29.47
C ALA A 65 13.62 -3.89 28.91
N ALA A 66 12.34 -3.73 29.25
CA ALA A 66 11.26 -4.53 28.67
C ALA A 66 11.08 -4.24 27.17
N ILE A 67 11.21 -2.97 26.75
CA ILE A 67 11.18 -2.54 25.35
C ILE A 67 12.39 -3.09 24.58
N GLU A 68 13.59 -3.03 25.16
CA GLU A 68 14.82 -3.62 24.60
C GLU A 68 14.74 -5.13 24.44
N LYS A 69 14.19 -5.82 25.45
CA LYS A 69 13.93 -7.26 25.39
C LYS A 69 12.91 -7.64 24.31
N ALA A 70 12.01 -6.72 23.96
CA ALA A 70 11.07 -6.87 22.85
C ALA A 70 11.71 -6.56 21.48
N GLY A 71 12.94 -6.04 21.46
CA GLY A 71 13.76 -5.81 20.27
C GLY A 71 13.73 -4.39 19.72
N TYR A 72 13.45 -3.38 20.56
CA TYR A 72 13.38 -1.95 20.21
C TYR A 72 14.24 -1.12 21.17
N GLN A 73 14.60 0.11 20.81
CA GLN A 73 15.32 1.00 21.74
C GLN A 73 14.38 2.06 22.30
N ALA A 74 14.50 2.39 23.58
CA ALA A 74 13.73 3.44 24.23
C ALA A 74 14.63 4.64 24.59
N VAL A 75 14.24 5.85 24.20
CA VAL A 75 14.93 7.12 24.52
C VAL A 75 13.96 8.02 25.27
N LEU A 76 14.44 8.71 26.30
CA LEU A 76 13.62 9.57 27.15
C LEU A 76 13.33 10.91 26.47
N ARG A 77 12.05 11.31 26.39
CA ARG A 77 11.68 12.67 25.99
C ARG A 77 11.66 13.54 27.25
N SER A 78 12.62 14.46 27.37
CA SER A 78 12.64 15.46 28.45
C SER A 78 11.44 16.41 28.29
N SER A 79 10.57 16.48 29.30
CA SER A 79 9.45 17.42 29.37
C SER A 79 9.67 18.52 30.42
N THR A 80 10.92 18.85 30.75
CA THR A 80 11.24 19.92 31.70
C THR A 80 12.21 20.94 31.10
N VAL A 81 11.67 22.12 30.85
CA VAL A 81 12.39 23.37 30.59
C VAL A 81 13.18 23.74 31.85
N ASP A 82 14.44 23.27 31.98
CA ASP A 82 15.32 23.83 33.01
C ASP A 82 16.83 23.75 32.73
N ASN A 83 17.27 23.44 31.50
CA ASN A 83 18.70 23.52 31.20
C ASN A 83 19.01 23.92 29.74
N PRO A 84 19.45 25.17 29.46
CA PRO A 84 19.66 25.68 28.10
C PRO A 84 21.00 25.25 27.46
N GLN A 85 21.58 24.10 27.83
CA GLN A 85 22.92 23.69 27.36
C GLN A 85 23.05 22.30 26.74
N GLU A 86 21.96 21.54 26.59
CA GLU A 86 21.97 20.36 25.72
C GLU A 86 21.16 20.64 24.45
N PRO A 87 21.64 20.25 23.26
CA PRO A 87 20.88 20.43 22.04
C PRO A 87 19.63 19.55 22.13
N GLU A 88 18.47 20.19 22.33
CA GLU A 88 17.17 19.57 22.12
C GLU A 88 17.19 18.91 20.73
N VAL A 89 16.79 17.64 20.64
CA VAL A 89 16.49 17.00 19.35
C VAL A 89 15.24 17.69 18.81
N GLY A 90 15.46 18.77 18.06
CA GLY A 90 14.40 19.61 17.51
C GLY A 90 13.50 18.84 16.54
N GLU A 91 12.29 19.36 16.31
CA GLU A 91 11.41 18.96 15.21
C GLU A 91 12.14 18.80 13.87
N ASP A 92 13.13 19.65 13.62
CA ASP A 92 13.96 19.67 12.42
C ASP A 92 14.81 18.39 12.26
N ASP A 93 15.33 17.82 13.35
CA ASP A 93 16.16 16.60 13.29
C ASP A 93 15.31 15.35 12.99
N ARG A 94 14.05 15.32 13.45
CA ARG A 94 13.09 14.25 13.17
C ARG A 94 12.64 14.25 11.71
N ASP A 95 12.34 15.43 11.18
CA ASP A 95 11.98 15.59 9.77
C ASP A 95 13.14 15.21 8.86
N VAL A 96 14.37 15.62 9.20
CA VAL A 96 15.58 15.22 8.48
C VAL A 96 15.79 13.70 8.54
N ARG A 97 15.54 13.04 9.68
CA ARG A 97 15.65 11.57 9.81
C ARG A 97 14.60 10.86 8.94
N ARG A 98 13.36 11.34 8.95
CA ARG A 98 12.24 10.77 8.18
C ARG A 98 12.43 10.97 6.67
N GLU A 99 12.96 12.12 6.26
CA GLU A 99 13.33 12.37 4.87
C GLU A 99 14.49 11.47 4.41
N LYS A 100 15.52 11.30 5.25
CA LYS A 100 16.61 10.33 4.99
C LYS A 100 16.06 8.90 4.83
N GLU A 101 15.14 8.47 5.68
CA GLU A 101 14.50 7.16 5.58
C GLU A 101 13.72 7.01 4.27
N LEU A 102 12.93 8.01 3.89
CA LEU A 102 12.19 8.04 2.62
C LEU A 102 13.13 7.93 1.41
N VAL A 103 14.25 8.67 1.41
CA VAL A 103 15.25 8.61 0.34
C VAL A 103 15.93 7.24 0.31
N GLN A 104 16.24 6.65 1.47
CA GLN A 104 16.84 5.32 1.54
C GLN A 104 15.89 4.24 1.03
N LEU A 105 14.63 4.24 1.48
CA LEU A 105 13.60 3.31 0.98
C LEU A 105 13.43 3.48 -0.53
N LYS A 106 13.34 4.73 -1.01
CA LYS A 106 13.26 5.05 -2.45
C LYS A 106 14.41 4.43 -3.24
N ARG A 107 15.64 4.66 -2.78
CA ARG A 107 16.83 4.13 -3.43
C ARG A 107 16.82 2.61 -3.46
N ARG A 108 16.53 1.97 -2.31
CA ARG A 108 16.55 0.50 -2.20
C ARG A 108 15.50 -0.17 -3.10
N TRP A 109 14.26 0.33 -3.12
CA TRP A 109 13.23 -0.29 -3.97
C TRP A 109 13.47 -0.05 -5.46
N ILE A 110 13.92 1.14 -5.86
CA ILE A 110 14.25 1.44 -7.26
C ILE A 110 15.41 0.56 -7.72
N THR A 111 16.48 0.46 -6.92
CA THR A 111 17.63 -0.39 -7.27
C THR A 111 17.23 -1.85 -7.33
N ALA A 112 16.49 -2.38 -6.34
CA ALA A 112 16.03 -3.76 -6.37
C ALA A 112 15.11 -4.05 -7.56
N LEU A 113 14.23 -3.11 -7.93
CA LEU A 113 13.35 -3.25 -9.09
C LEU A 113 14.14 -3.19 -10.40
N ALA A 114 15.05 -2.23 -10.54
CA ALA A 114 15.87 -2.07 -11.75
C ALA A 114 16.78 -3.27 -11.97
N VAL A 115 17.42 -3.78 -10.92
CA VAL A 115 18.22 -5.01 -10.99
C VAL A 115 17.32 -6.21 -11.27
N GLY A 116 16.20 -6.37 -10.57
CA GLY A 116 15.26 -7.48 -10.80
C GLY A 116 14.73 -7.51 -12.23
N LEU A 117 14.26 -6.37 -12.76
CA LEU A 117 13.81 -6.26 -14.16
C LEU A 117 14.96 -6.42 -15.16
N GLY A 118 16.16 -5.94 -14.83
CA GLY A 118 17.35 -6.12 -15.66
C GLY A 118 17.77 -7.58 -15.75
N LEU A 119 17.72 -8.32 -14.63
CA LEU A 119 17.92 -9.77 -14.61
C LEU A 119 16.82 -10.47 -15.40
N MET A 120 15.55 -10.08 -15.21
CA MET A 120 14.43 -10.64 -15.97
C MET A 120 14.61 -10.43 -17.49
N ALA A 121 15.02 -9.23 -17.91
CA ALA A 121 15.32 -8.93 -19.31
C ALA A 121 16.52 -9.75 -19.82
N LEU A 122 17.59 -9.86 -19.03
CA LEU A 122 18.76 -10.67 -19.36
C LEU A 122 18.39 -12.15 -19.56
N MET A 123 17.46 -12.69 -18.76
CA MET A 123 16.95 -14.06 -18.92
C MET A 123 16.14 -14.26 -20.20
N TYR A 124 15.65 -13.19 -20.84
CA TYR A 124 14.99 -13.25 -22.15
C TYR A 124 15.94 -13.03 -23.33
N VAL A 125 17.20 -12.64 -23.08
CA VAL A 125 18.20 -12.49 -24.16
C VAL A 125 18.78 -13.86 -24.49
N PRO A 126 18.76 -14.30 -25.76
CA PRO A 126 19.49 -15.48 -26.19
C PRO A 126 20.99 -15.18 -26.12
N LEU A 127 21.70 -15.78 -25.16
CA LEU A 127 23.14 -15.63 -24.97
C LEU A 127 23.89 -16.83 -25.57
N PRO A 128 25.09 -16.64 -26.14
CA PRO A 128 25.95 -17.74 -26.56
C PRO A 128 26.35 -18.63 -25.37
N VAL A 129 26.55 -19.91 -25.65
CA VAL A 129 26.86 -20.96 -24.66
C VAL A 129 28.02 -20.56 -23.73
N ASP A 130 29.11 -20.11 -24.32
CA ASP A 130 30.36 -19.77 -23.63
C ASP A 130 30.22 -18.55 -22.71
N ALA A 131 29.22 -17.70 -22.95
CA ALA A 131 28.94 -16.54 -22.13
C ALA A 131 28.09 -16.90 -20.90
N MET A 132 27.42 -18.05 -20.86
CA MET A 132 26.42 -18.35 -19.82
C MET A 132 27.01 -18.69 -18.46
N GLU A 133 28.08 -19.48 -18.38
CA GLU A 133 28.72 -19.81 -17.10
C GLU A 133 29.22 -18.57 -16.31
N PRO A 134 29.97 -17.63 -16.92
CA PRO A 134 30.36 -16.40 -16.23
C PRO A 134 29.16 -15.48 -15.95
N VAL A 135 28.19 -15.40 -16.86
CA VAL A 135 26.99 -14.58 -16.66
C VAL A 135 26.16 -15.07 -15.48
N MET A 136 25.93 -16.37 -15.34
CA MET A 136 25.16 -16.95 -14.23
C MET A 136 25.83 -16.70 -12.87
N SER A 137 27.16 -16.80 -12.82
CA SER A 137 27.95 -16.45 -11.64
C SER A 137 27.82 -14.96 -11.28
N ILE A 138 27.85 -14.07 -12.29
CA ILE A 138 27.64 -12.64 -12.10
C ILE A 138 26.21 -12.36 -11.61
N VAL A 139 25.20 -13.02 -12.19
CA VAL A 139 23.79 -12.91 -11.79
C VAL A 139 23.62 -13.30 -10.33
N LEU A 140 24.21 -14.41 -9.87
CA LEU A 140 24.20 -14.81 -8.47
C LEU A 140 24.79 -13.73 -7.55
N VAL A 141 25.97 -13.19 -7.89
CA VAL A 141 26.62 -12.16 -7.06
C VAL A 141 25.79 -10.88 -7.01
N VAL A 142 25.30 -10.40 -8.16
CA VAL A 142 24.46 -9.21 -8.25
C VAL A 142 23.15 -9.39 -7.48
N ALA A 143 22.51 -10.56 -7.61
CA ALA A 143 21.30 -10.89 -6.87
C ALA A 143 21.56 -10.99 -5.36
N ALA A 144 22.64 -11.65 -4.94
CA ALA A 144 23.00 -11.78 -3.52
C ALA A 144 23.27 -10.43 -2.88
N VAL A 145 24.08 -9.59 -3.51
CA VAL A 145 24.38 -8.25 -2.99
C VAL A 145 23.10 -7.42 -2.90
N THR A 146 22.28 -7.42 -3.96
CA THR A 146 21.07 -6.60 -4.01
C THR A 146 20.01 -7.08 -3.01
N GLN A 147 19.76 -8.39 -2.91
CA GLN A 147 18.72 -8.96 -2.04
C GLN A 147 19.04 -8.76 -0.56
N TRP A 148 20.30 -8.95 -0.14
CA TRP A 148 20.69 -8.78 1.26
C TRP A 148 20.79 -7.31 1.65
N TRP A 149 21.24 -6.45 0.74
CA TRP A 149 21.30 -5.01 0.99
C TRP A 149 19.91 -4.36 1.02
N ALA A 150 19.08 -4.60 0.01
CA ALA A 150 17.75 -4.01 -0.08
C ALA A 150 16.80 -4.62 0.96
N GLY A 151 16.83 -5.94 1.13
CA GLY A 151 15.92 -6.67 2.02
C GLY A 151 16.36 -6.73 3.49
N ARG A 152 17.53 -6.19 3.85
CA ARG A 152 18.14 -6.31 5.20
C ARG A 152 17.14 -6.17 6.35
N ASP A 153 16.34 -5.11 6.31
CA ASP A 153 15.41 -4.79 7.40
C ASP A 153 14.25 -5.78 7.50
N ILE A 154 13.83 -6.35 6.36
CA ILE A 154 12.79 -7.39 6.29
C ILE A 154 13.32 -8.68 6.93
N TYR A 155 14.52 -9.13 6.54
CA TYR A 155 15.13 -10.34 7.09
C TYR A 155 15.41 -10.21 8.60
N LEU A 156 15.92 -9.07 9.05
CA LEU A 156 16.16 -8.82 10.48
C LEU A 156 14.85 -8.74 11.28
N ALA A 157 13.79 -8.16 10.72
CA ALA A 157 12.48 -8.14 11.36
C ALA A 157 11.89 -9.54 11.49
N ALA A 158 11.94 -10.36 10.42
CA ALA A 158 11.50 -11.75 10.45
C ALA A 158 12.28 -12.57 11.47
N ALA A 159 13.61 -12.45 11.50
CA ALA A 159 14.46 -13.16 12.47
C ALA A 159 14.14 -12.77 13.92
N ARG A 160 13.91 -11.48 14.20
CA ARG A 160 13.43 -11.03 15.52
C ARG A 160 12.05 -11.62 15.84
N GLY A 161 11.11 -11.60 14.90
CA GLY A 161 9.77 -12.16 15.07
C GLY A 161 9.79 -13.64 15.46
N LEU A 162 10.55 -14.45 14.71
CA LEU A 162 10.74 -15.88 14.94
C LEU A 162 11.34 -16.17 16.32
N ARG A 163 12.37 -15.43 16.74
CA ARG A 163 12.99 -15.59 18.07
C ARG A 163 12.01 -15.38 19.23
N HIS A 164 10.97 -14.58 19.01
CA HIS A 164 9.95 -14.27 20.01
C HIS A 164 8.64 -15.03 19.80
N GLY A 165 8.61 -16.06 18.95
CA GLY A 165 7.44 -16.92 18.73
C GLY A 165 6.30 -16.24 17.97
N THR A 166 6.60 -15.22 17.16
CA THR A 166 5.60 -14.50 16.35
C THR A 166 5.92 -14.62 14.88
N VAL A 167 4.89 -14.82 14.06
CA VAL A 167 4.99 -14.84 12.60
C VAL A 167 4.19 -13.67 12.04
N ASP A 168 4.75 -12.99 11.04
CA ASP A 168 4.20 -11.78 10.45
C ASP A 168 4.44 -11.73 8.94
N MET A 169 4.09 -10.60 8.32
CA MET A 169 4.32 -10.36 6.90
C MET A 169 5.81 -10.49 6.51
N ASN A 170 6.73 -10.03 7.35
CA ASN A 170 8.17 -10.16 7.09
C ASN A 170 8.57 -11.62 6.99
N THR A 171 7.96 -12.47 7.81
CA THR A 171 8.20 -13.91 7.81
C THR A 171 7.82 -14.54 6.48
N LEU A 172 6.65 -14.20 5.92
CA LEU A 172 6.20 -14.70 4.62
C LEU A 172 7.14 -14.26 3.48
N VAL A 173 7.50 -12.96 3.45
CA VAL A 173 8.39 -12.41 2.43
C VAL A 173 9.77 -13.06 2.52
N THR A 174 10.35 -13.10 3.72
CA THR A 174 11.66 -13.72 3.96
C THR A 174 11.68 -15.20 3.57
N LEU A 175 10.61 -15.95 3.85
CA LEU A 175 10.51 -17.35 3.45
C LEU A 175 10.42 -17.49 1.93
N GLY A 176 9.53 -16.73 1.28
CA GLY A 176 9.34 -16.79 -0.18
C GLY A 176 10.59 -16.37 -0.96
N THR A 177 11.17 -15.21 -0.65
CA THR A 177 12.38 -14.70 -1.34
C THR A 177 13.63 -15.48 -0.93
N GLY A 178 13.67 -16.00 0.29
CA GLY A 178 14.75 -16.87 0.77
C GLY A 178 14.77 -18.21 0.06
N ILE A 179 13.62 -18.87 -0.10
CA ILE A 179 13.50 -20.14 -0.84
C ILE A 179 13.82 -19.93 -2.32
N ALA A 180 13.24 -18.90 -2.96
CA ALA A 180 13.51 -18.60 -4.36
C ALA A 180 15.01 -18.35 -4.61
N PHE A 181 15.68 -17.59 -3.73
CA PHE A 181 17.11 -17.38 -3.83
C PHE A 181 17.91 -18.66 -3.55
N ALA A 182 17.59 -19.40 -2.50
CA ALA A 182 18.33 -20.61 -2.12
C ALA A 182 18.25 -21.67 -3.22
N TYR A 183 17.07 -21.84 -3.83
CA TYR A 183 16.87 -22.70 -5.00
C TYR A 183 17.76 -22.25 -6.16
N SER A 184 17.69 -20.96 -6.51
CA SER A 184 18.45 -20.40 -7.63
C SER A 184 19.96 -20.50 -7.41
N ALA A 185 20.42 -20.25 -6.18
CA ALA A 185 21.82 -20.39 -5.80
C ALA A 185 22.27 -21.85 -5.85
N PHE A 186 21.43 -22.80 -5.42
CA PHE A 186 21.73 -24.23 -5.53
C PHE A 186 21.87 -24.67 -6.98
N VAL A 187 20.91 -24.30 -7.84
CA VAL A 187 20.96 -24.56 -9.29
C VAL A 187 22.20 -23.94 -9.94
N THR A 188 22.57 -22.71 -9.54
CA THR A 188 23.73 -22.01 -10.10
C THR A 188 25.06 -22.63 -9.67
N LEU A 189 25.19 -23.07 -8.41
CA LEU A 189 26.45 -23.56 -7.85
C LEU A 189 26.65 -25.08 -8.03
N TRP A 190 25.57 -25.86 -8.08
CA TRP A 190 25.60 -27.33 -8.16
C TRP A 190 24.71 -27.84 -9.29
N MET A 191 24.92 -27.28 -10.48
CA MET A 191 24.08 -27.56 -11.64
C MET A 191 23.96 -29.05 -11.98
N GLY A 192 25.09 -29.77 -12.06
CA GLY A 192 25.07 -31.20 -12.40
C GLY A 192 24.32 -32.05 -11.38
N GLN A 193 24.32 -31.64 -10.10
CA GLN A 193 23.54 -32.32 -9.07
C GLN A 193 22.05 -32.01 -9.19
N ALA A 194 21.69 -30.76 -9.53
CA ALA A 194 20.31 -30.36 -9.77
C ALA A 194 19.71 -31.14 -10.95
N GLU A 195 20.45 -31.29 -12.05
CA GLU A 195 20.04 -32.08 -13.21
C GLU A 195 19.91 -33.57 -12.88
N ALA A 196 20.87 -34.13 -12.13
CA ALA A 196 20.79 -35.53 -11.66
C ALA A 196 19.54 -35.80 -10.79
N TRP A 197 19.00 -34.77 -10.15
CA TRP A 197 17.75 -34.84 -9.38
C TRP A 197 16.50 -34.49 -10.19
N GLY A 198 16.64 -34.21 -11.49
CA GLY A 198 15.54 -33.82 -12.36
C GLY A 198 14.96 -32.44 -12.02
N LEU A 199 15.75 -31.56 -11.39
CA LEU A 199 15.32 -30.20 -11.09
C LEU A 199 15.38 -29.33 -12.36
N PRO A 200 14.37 -28.46 -12.59
CA PRO A 200 14.44 -27.50 -13.67
C PRO A 200 15.51 -26.47 -13.36
N LEU A 201 16.31 -26.14 -14.37
CA LEU A 201 17.44 -25.24 -14.23
C LEU A 201 17.03 -23.76 -14.32
N HIS A 202 15.73 -23.48 -14.12
CA HIS A 202 15.14 -22.16 -14.10
C HIS A 202 15.60 -21.38 -12.88
N LEU A 203 16.04 -20.13 -13.06
CA LEU A 203 16.43 -19.26 -11.96
C LEU A 203 15.27 -18.35 -11.54
N TYR A 204 15.21 -18.03 -10.26
CA TYR A 204 14.19 -17.17 -9.63
C TYR A 204 14.80 -15.98 -8.88
N PHE A 205 16.03 -15.58 -9.22
CA PHE A 205 16.70 -14.42 -8.60
C PHE A 205 15.94 -13.13 -8.90
N GLU A 206 15.50 -12.95 -10.14
CA GLU A 206 14.68 -11.83 -10.59
C GLU A 206 13.36 -11.76 -9.83
N THR A 207 12.69 -12.91 -9.66
CA THR A 207 11.45 -13.02 -8.89
C THR A 207 11.67 -12.58 -7.45
N ALA A 208 12.72 -13.07 -6.78
CA ALA A 208 13.04 -12.69 -5.39
C ALA A 208 13.31 -11.19 -5.25
N LEU A 209 14.08 -10.59 -6.16
CA LEU A 209 14.40 -9.16 -6.15
C LEU A 209 13.20 -8.27 -6.43
N VAL A 210 12.37 -8.65 -7.41
CA VAL A 210 11.13 -7.92 -7.74
C VAL A 210 10.20 -7.93 -6.53
N ILE A 211 10.04 -9.06 -5.84
CA ILE A 211 9.21 -9.12 -4.61
C ILE A 211 9.76 -8.19 -3.54
N VAL A 212 11.06 -8.24 -3.23
CA VAL A 212 11.68 -7.32 -2.27
C VAL A 212 11.43 -5.86 -2.68
N ALA A 213 11.59 -5.54 -3.96
CA ALA A 213 11.37 -4.20 -4.48
C ALA A 213 9.92 -3.73 -4.31
N LEU A 214 8.94 -4.57 -4.64
CA LEU A 214 7.53 -4.22 -4.51
C LEU A 214 7.11 -4.04 -3.05
N VAL A 215 7.62 -4.87 -2.14
CA VAL A 215 7.39 -4.71 -0.69
C VAL A 215 8.01 -3.40 -0.17
N LEU A 216 9.25 -3.10 -0.56
CA LEU A 216 9.91 -1.84 -0.19
C LEU A 216 9.22 -0.62 -0.82
N MET A 217 8.70 -0.73 -2.04
CA MET A 217 7.89 0.31 -2.66
C MET A 217 6.58 0.51 -1.88
N GLY A 218 5.93 -0.55 -1.42
CA GLY A 218 4.78 -0.47 -0.52
C GLY A 218 5.11 0.30 0.76
N ARG A 219 6.22 -0.03 1.44
CA ARG A 219 6.71 0.71 2.62
C ARG A 219 7.05 2.16 2.32
N TRP A 220 7.64 2.43 1.17
CA TRP A 220 7.95 3.79 0.73
C TRP A 220 6.69 4.60 0.48
N LEU A 221 5.67 4.02 -0.19
CA LEU A 221 4.37 4.63 -0.40
C LEU A 221 3.67 4.90 0.94
N GLU A 222 3.74 3.96 1.88
CA GLU A 222 3.25 4.12 3.24
C GLU A 222 3.94 5.28 3.96
N ALA A 223 5.28 5.28 4.02
CA ALA A 223 6.05 6.33 4.66
C ALA A 223 5.80 7.70 4.01
N ARG A 224 5.68 7.73 2.68
CA ARG A 224 5.40 8.96 1.91
C ARG A 224 3.98 9.46 2.15
N ALA A 225 3.01 8.56 2.24
CA ALA A 225 1.63 8.91 2.57
C ALA A 225 1.57 9.53 3.97
N LYS A 226 2.22 8.88 4.97
CA LYS A 226 2.33 9.40 6.34
C LYS A 226 3.03 10.77 6.41
N SER A 227 4.11 10.96 5.66
CA SER A 227 4.83 12.25 5.59
C SER A 227 3.96 13.35 4.98
N ARG A 228 3.28 13.09 3.86
CA ARG A 228 2.40 14.08 3.20
C ARG A 228 1.20 14.54 4.04
N THR A 229 0.80 13.72 5.00
CA THR A 229 -0.27 14.05 5.93
C THR A 229 0.23 14.74 7.19
N ALA A 230 1.47 14.48 7.63
CA ALA A 230 2.14 15.30 8.63
C ALA A 230 2.32 16.75 8.16
N ASP A 231 2.45 16.98 6.84
CA ASP A 231 2.50 18.33 6.26
C ASP A 231 1.27 19.20 6.60
N ALA A 232 0.09 18.61 6.85
CA ALA A 232 -1.11 19.37 7.23
C ALA A 232 -1.00 19.92 8.67
N VAL A 233 -0.42 19.14 9.58
CA VAL A 233 -0.08 19.60 10.94
C VAL A 233 1.07 20.61 10.88
N LYS A 234 2.08 20.36 10.04
CA LYS A 234 3.19 21.29 9.81
C LYS A 234 2.73 22.62 9.21
N ALA A 235 1.70 22.61 8.36
CA ALA A 235 1.08 23.82 7.86
C ALA A 235 0.47 24.66 8.99
N LEU A 236 -0.11 24.02 10.02
CA LEU A 236 -0.59 24.68 11.23
C LEU A 236 0.56 25.24 12.08
N VAL A 237 1.66 24.50 12.26
CA VAL A 237 2.88 24.96 12.96
C VAL A 237 3.48 26.18 12.25
N GLY A 238 3.57 26.15 10.92
CA GLY A 238 4.06 27.25 10.09
C GLY A 238 3.16 28.50 10.11
N LEU A 239 2.00 28.43 10.77
CA LEU A 239 1.19 29.62 11.01
C LEU A 239 1.78 30.50 12.12
N MET A 240 2.55 29.96 13.07
CA MET A 240 3.13 30.78 14.14
C MET A 240 4.21 31.73 13.61
N PRO A 241 4.20 33.02 14.01
CA PRO A 241 5.32 33.91 13.73
C PRO A 241 6.52 33.53 14.61
N GLU A 242 7.75 33.71 14.08
CA GLU A 242 8.98 33.44 14.85
C GLU A 242 9.27 34.51 15.91
N THR A 243 8.76 35.73 15.70
CA THR A 243 9.00 36.89 16.58
C THR A 243 7.70 37.64 16.87
N ALA A 244 7.68 38.32 18.02
CA ALA A 244 6.58 39.15 18.47
C ALA A 244 7.09 40.53 18.94
N THR A 245 6.26 41.55 18.82
CA THR A 245 6.58 42.91 19.30
C THR A 245 5.97 43.13 20.68
N VAL A 246 6.79 43.09 21.73
CA VAL A 246 6.35 43.31 23.12
C VAL A 246 6.54 44.79 23.48
N VAL A 247 5.55 45.38 24.15
CA VAL A 247 5.59 46.73 24.68
C VAL A 247 6.15 46.69 26.10
N ARG A 248 7.43 47.04 26.27
CA ARG A 248 8.10 47.14 27.59
C ARG A 248 8.52 48.57 27.85
N ASN A 249 8.13 49.14 29.00
CA ASN A 249 8.41 50.53 29.36
C ASN A 249 7.95 51.56 28.29
N GLY A 250 6.82 51.28 27.62
CA GLY A 250 6.28 52.14 26.56
C GLY A 250 7.06 52.12 25.24
N ARG A 251 7.98 51.17 25.05
CA ARG A 251 8.73 50.97 23.80
C ARG A 251 8.51 49.57 23.24
N ASP A 252 8.48 49.52 21.91
CA ASP A 252 8.33 48.28 21.14
C ASP A 252 9.67 47.54 21.08
N VAL A 253 9.70 46.31 21.58
CA VAL A 253 10.87 45.42 21.56
C VAL A 253 10.48 44.12 20.87
N THR A 254 11.17 43.79 19.79
CA THR A 254 10.99 42.50 19.10
C THR A 254 11.71 41.41 19.87
N VAL A 255 10.99 40.34 20.22
CA VAL A 255 11.53 39.16 20.91
C VAL A 255 11.10 37.88 20.18
N PRO A 256 11.89 36.79 20.27
CA PRO A 256 11.43 35.48 19.82
C PRO A 256 10.15 35.05 20.55
N VAL A 257 9.20 34.41 19.85
CA VAL A 257 7.92 33.96 20.45
C VAL A 257 8.15 32.99 21.61
N ALA A 258 9.18 32.15 21.53
CA ALA A 258 9.57 31.23 22.61
C ALA A 258 9.94 31.93 23.94
N ASN A 259 10.26 33.23 23.91
CA ASN A 259 10.63 34.01 25.09
C ASN A 259 9.47 34.84 25.66
N LEU A 260 8.27 34.75 25.08
CA LEU A 260 7.08 35.41 25.59
C LEU A 260 6.62 34.78 26.90
N ARG A 261 6.09 35.61 27.79
CA ARG A 261 5.51 35.17 29.07
C ARG A 261 4.05 35.58 29.15
N VAL A 262 3.28 34.83 29.94
CA VAL A 262 1.92 35.24 30.32
C VAL A 262 1.96 36.65 30.92
N ASN A 263 0.98 37.48 30.54
CA ASN A 263 0.85 38.90 30.83
C ASN A 263 1.83 39.85 30.09
N ASP A 264 2.68 39.36 29.17
CA ASP A 264 3.40 40.28 28.28
C ASP A 264 2.39 41.08 27.43
N ARG A 265 2.60 42.40 27.32
CA ARG A 265 1.82 43.25 26.42
C ARG A 265 2.41 43.22 25.02
N ILE A 266 1.63 42.81 24.03
CA ILE A 266 2.09 42.58 22.68
C ILE A 266 1.31 43.49 21.74
N ARG A 267 2.02 44.27 20.92
CA ARG A 267 1.39 45.08 19.88
C ARG A 267 1.29 44.29 18.59
N VAL A 268 0.09 44.19 18.04
CA VAL A 268 -0.18 43.55 16.76
C VAL A 268 -0.60 44.63 15.76
N ARG A 269 0.10 44.72 14.63
CA ARG A 269 -0.20 45.67 13.54
C ARG A 269 -1.05 45.03 12.44
N ALA A 270 -1.62 45.87 11.59
CA ALA A 270 -2.41 45.40 10.45
C ALA A 270 -1.55 44.50 9.54
N GLY A 271 -2.10 43.34 9.16
CA GLY A 271 -1.43 42.31 8.38
C GLY A 271 -0.48 41.40 9.18
N GLU A 272 -0.21 41.69 10.46
CA GLU A 272 0.61 40.81 11.30
C GLU A 272 -0.22 39.62 11.82
N LYS A 273 0.45 38.48 11.98
CA LYS A 273 -0.12 37.32 12.69
C LYS A 273 -0.07 37.57 14.19
N ILE A 274 -1.11 37.18 14.89
CA ILE A 274 -1.16 37.23 16.34
C ILE A 274 -0.20 36.15 16.87
N PRO A 275 0.79 36.48 17.72
CA PRO A 275 1.84 35.52 18.07
C PRO A 275 1.42 34.47 19.10
N VAL A 276 0.53 34.82 20.04
CA VAL A 276 0.07 33.98 21.14
C VAL A 276 -1.39 34.33 21.46
N ASP A 277 -2.05 33.49 22.25
CA ASP A 277 -3.40 33.78 22.73
C ASP A 277 -3.36 34.94 23.73
N GLY A 278 -4.35 35.83 23.66
CA GLY A 278 -4.37 36.98 24.53
C GLY A 278 -5.71 37.71 24.57
N ARG A 279 -5.81 38.65 25.52
CA ARG A 279 -6.96 39.55 25.65
C ARG A 279 -6.59 40.92 25.10
N VAL A 280 -7.45 41.51 24.27
CA VAL A 280 -7.27 42.88 23.77
C VAL A 280 -7.37 43.85 24.94
N VAL A 281 -6.31 44.63 25.18
CA VAL A 281 -6.25 45.64 26.25
C VAL A 281 -6.25 47.07 25.74
N ALA A 282 -5.97 47.28 24.45
CA ALA A 282 -6.10 48.59 23.82
C ALA A 282 -6.36 48.47 22.31
N GLY A 283 -7.30 49.26 21.78
CA GLY A 283 -7.59 49.33 20.34
C GLY A 283 -8.64 48.33 19.85
N ALA A 284 -8.89 48.32 18.53
CA ALA A 284 -9.87 47.44 17.91
C ALA A 284 -9.48 47.14 16.44
N SER A 285 -9.85 45.96 15.96
CA SER A 285 -9.59 45.52 14.59
C SER A 285 -10.55 44.42 14.15
N TYR A 286 -10.50 44.04 12.88
CA TYR A 286 -11.04 42.78 12.37
C TYR A 286 -9.92 41.75 12.30
N VAL A 287 -10.19 40.55 12.81
CA VAL A 287 -9.25 39.42 12.82
C VAL A 287 -9.81 38.31 11.95
N ASP A 288 -8.97 37.79 11.06
CA ASP A 288 -9.25 36.63 10.23
C ASP A 288 -8.88 35.36 11.01
N GLU A 289 -9.92 34.65 11.44
CA GLU A 289 -9.80 33.37 12.17
C GLU A 289 -10.03 32.16 11.24
N SER A 290 -10.20 32.38 9.93
CA SER A 290 -10.62 31.35 8.95
C SER A 290 -9.75 30.11 8.92
N MET A 291 -8.45 30.25 9.21
CA MET A 291 -7.49 29.15 9.22
C MET A 291 -7.68 28.17 10.39
N LEU A 292 -8.34 28.59 11.46
CA LEU A 292 -8.60 27.78 12.65
C LEU A 292 -10.07 27.43 12.81
N THR A 293 -10.97 28.38 12.51
CA THR A 293 -12.42 28.20 12.67
C THR A 293 -13.10 27.69 11.40
N GLY A 294 -12.46 27.85 10.23
CA GLY A 294 -13.06 27.56 8.93
C GLY A 294 -14.07 28.61 8.43
N GLU A 295 -14.31 29.66 9.21
CA GLU A 295 -15.25 30.75 8.86
C GLU A 295 -14.55 31.79 7.99
N SER A 296 -15.13 32.15 6.85
CA SER A 296 -14.48 33.04 5.87
C SER A 296 -14.60 34.53 6.20
N ASP A 297 -15.51 34.89 7.11
CA ASP A 297 -15.80 36.28 7.45
C ASP A 297 -14.93 36.76 8.63
N PRO A 298 -14.24 37.93 8.53
CA PRO A 298 -13.42 38.45 9.61
C PRO A 298 -14.24 38.85 10.83
N VAL A 299 -13.76 38.47 12.02
CA VAL A 299 -14.44 38.74 13.29
C VAL A 299 -13.92 40.05 13.88
N ARG A 300 -14.83 40.95 14.27
CA ARG A 300 -14.45 42.19 14.95
C ARG A 300 -13.99 41.91 16.39
N LYS A 301 -12.86 42.48 16.79
CA LYS A 301 -12.29 42.40 18.14
C LYS A 301 -12.07 43.80 18.71
N ALA A 302 -12.48 44.01 19.96
CA ALA A 302 -12.33 45.24 20.71
C ALA A 302 -11.77 44.94 22.12
N GLU A 303 -11.49 46.00 22.89
CA GLU A 303 -11.00 45.86 24.27
C GLU A 303 -11.87 44.91 25.10
N GLY A 304 -11.21 43.97 25.79
CA GLY A 304 -11.84 42.91 26.56
C GLY A 304 -12.01 41.58 25.81
N ASP A 305 -12.02 41.60 24.48
CA ASP A 305 -12.19 40.39 23.65
C ASP A 305 -10.94 39.51 23.65
N ILE A 306 -11.14 38.20 23.47
CA ILE A 306 -10.06 37.21 23.32
C ILE A 306 -9.68 37.09 21.85
N VAL A 307 -8.37 37.00 21.60
CA VAL A 307 -7.79 36.66 20.30
C VAL A 307 -6.96 35.40 20.40
N ILE A 308 -6.95 34.65 19.30
CA ILE A 308 -6.28 33.36 19.19
C ILE A 308 -4.96 33.54 18.44
N GLY A 309 -3.88 32.93 18.92
CA GLY A 309 -2.60 32.89 18.26
C GLY A 309 -2.70 32.32 16.84
N ALA A 310 -1.78 32.76 15.98
CA ALA A 310 -1.66 32.45 14.56
C ALA A 310 -2.78 32.96 13.63
N THR A 311 -3.84 33.57 14.17
CA THR A 311 -4.85 34.30 13.38
C THR A 311 -4.26 35.61 12.81
N ILE A 312 -4.89 36.18 11.78
CA ILE A 312 -4.34 37.33 11.05
C ILE A 312 -5.11 38.59 11.43
N ASN A 313 -4.41 39.59 11.96
CA ASN A 313 -4.98 40.91 12.14
C ASN A 313 -5.16 41.58 10.77
N GLN A 314 -6.38 41.96 10.37
CA GLN A 314 -6.63 42.59 9.08
C GLN A 314 -6.46 44.11 9.11
N THR A 315 -7.27 44.81 9.92
CA THR A 315 -7.45 46.27 9.80
C THR A 315 -7.29 47.03 11.12
N GLY A 316 -6.17 47.75 11.27
CA GLY A 316 -5.88 48.54 12.47
C GLY A 316 -4.77 47.92 13.31
N SER A 317 -4.52 48.48 14.48
CA SER A 317 -3.56 47.95 15.45
C SER A 317 -4.21 47.89 16.82
N PHE A 318 -3.91 46.83 17.56
CA PHE A 318 -4.34 46.66 18.93
C PHE A 318 -3.21 46.06 19.76
N GLU A 319 -3.30 46.26 21.07
CA GLU A 319 -2.43 45.63 22.06
C GLU A 319 -3.19 44.50 22.74
N ILE A 320 -2.51 43.38 22.92
CA ILE A 320 -3.00 42.25 23.69
C ILE A 320 -2.16 42.00 24.91
N GLU A 321 -2.77 41.48 25.95
CA GLU A 321 -2.10 40.88 27.08
C GLU A 321 -2.10 39.36 26.90
N ALA A 322 -0.92 38.75 26.85
CA ALA A 322 -0.78 37.31 26.61
C ALA A 322 -1.45 36.50 27.73
N THR A 323 -2.41 35.64 27.37
CA THR A 323 -3.12 34.77 28.33
C THR A 323 -2.56 33.36 28.35
N ALA A 324 -2.02 32.88 27.22
CA ALA A 324 -1.36 31.57 27.12
C ALA A 324 -0.18 31.66 26.15
N VAL A 325 0.92 30.95 26.44
CA VAL A 325 2.16 30.97 25.65
C VAL A 325 2.74 29.57 25.48
N GLY A 326 3.54 29.33 24.45
CA GLY A 326 4.18 28.03 24.22
C GLY A 326 3.15 26.90 24.04
N SER A 327 3.31 25.81 24.81
CA SER A 327 2.45 24.63 24.77
C SER A 327 1.02 24.87 25.25
N GLU A 328 0.77 25.98 25.95
CA GLU A 328 -0.56 26.32 26.48
C GLU A 328 -1.42 27.08 25.46
N THR A 329 -0.85 27.49 24.32
CA THR A 329 -1.63 28.18 23.27
C THR A 329 -2.65 27.24 22.63
N THR A 330 -3.78 27.80 22.17
CA THR A 330 -4.85 27.08 21.47
C THR A 330 -4.30 26.30 20.28
N LEU A 331 -3.38 26.89 19.51
CA LEU A 331 -2.73 26.22 18.39
C LEU A 331 -1.85 25.03 18.83
N ALA A 332 -1.07 25.18 19.91
CA ALA A 332 -0.26 24.08 20.43
C ALA A 332 -1.14 22.92 20.95
N GLN A 333 -2.26 23.24 21.61
CA GLN A 333 -3.26 22.26 22.03
C GLN A 333 -3.91 21.56 20.83
N ILE A 334 -4.25 22.30 19.76
CA ILE A 334 -4.72 21.75 18.48
C ILE A 334 -3.71 20.74 17.93
N ILE A 335 -2.42 21.10 17.86
CA ILE A 335 -1.36 20.23 17.36
C ILE A 335 -1.27 18.97 18.21
N ALA A 336 -1.21 19.10 19.54
CA ALA A 336 -1.11 17.97 20.46
C ALA A 336 -2.29 16.99 20.33
N MET A 337 -3.52 17.50 20.20
CA MET A 337 -4.70 16.65 19.97
C MET A 337 -4.65 15.93 18.62
N VAL A 338 -4.25 16.61 17.55
CA VAL A 338 -4.12 15.98 16.23
C VAL A 338 -3.04 14.90 16.24
N GLU A 339 -1.90 15.13 16.90
CA GLU A 339 -0.85 14.12 17.08
C GLU A 339 -1.33 12.91 17.90
N SER A 340 -2.08 13.15 18.98
CA SER A 340 -2.68 12.10 19.81
C SER A 340 -3.68 11.24 19.02
N ALA A 341 -4.51 11.86 18.17
CA ALA A 341 -5.44 11.15 17.32
C ALA A 341 -4.78 10.33 16.21
N GLN A 342 -3.63 10.80 15.69
CA GLN A 342 -2.82 10.03 14.74
C GLN A 342 -2.17 8.80 15.38
N GLY A 343 -2.00 8.81 16.70
CA GLY A 343 -1.33 7.77 17.46
C GLY A 343 -2.18 6.66 18.05
N SER A 344 -3.44 6.96 18.30
CA SER A 344 -4.34 6.05 18.98
C SER A 344 -4.84 4.95 18.04
N GLY A 345 -4.60 3.69 18.43
CA GLY A 345 -5.08 2.53 17.67
C GLY A 345 -6.61 2.38 17.73
N THR A 346 -7.25 2.10 16.59
CA THR A 346 -8.72 1.97 16.49
C THR A 346 -9.21 0.52 16.66
N LYS A 347 -10.51 0.30 16.89
CA LYS A 347 -11.09 -1.05 16.99
C LYS A 347 -10.97 -1.79 15.64
N LEU A 348 -11.18 -1.08 14.53
CA LEU A 348 -10.97 -1.62 13.18
C LEU A 348 -9.51 -2.02 12.92
N GLN A 349 -8.53 -1.27 13.44
CA GLN A 349 -7.12 -1.66 13.37
C GLN A 349 -6.87 -2.94 14.17
N ARG A 350 -7.37 -3.02 15.41
CA ARG A 350 -7.29 -4.23 16.25
C ARG A 350 -7.94 -5.45 15.58
N LEU A 351 -9.02 -5.25 14.82
CA LEU A 351 -9.64 -6.30 14.00
C LEU A 351 -8.72 -6.75 12.88
N ALA A 352 -8.19 -5.83 12.07
CA ALA A 352 -7.25 -6.13 10.98
C ALA A 352 -6.02 -6.91 11.47
N ASP A 353 -5.52 -6.51 12.63
CA ASP A 353 -4.43 -7.14 13.35
C ASP A 353 -4.75 -8.57 13.78
N ARG A 354 -5.92 -8.79 14.39
CA ARG A 354 -6.40 -10.13 14.78
C ARG A 354 -6.62 -11.04 13.58
N VAL A 355 -7.13 -10.50 12.47
CA VAL A 355 -7.27 -11.25 11.22
C VAL A 355 -5.88 -11.68 10.72
N SER A 356 -4.88 -10.79 10.75
CA SER A 356 -3.51 -11.12 10.34
C SER A 356 -2.90 -12.26 11.16
N GLU A 357 -3.13 -12.25 12.48
CA GLU A 357 -2.63 -13.28 13.42
C GLU A 357 -3.14 -14.68 13.11
N VAL A 358 -4.35 -14.81 12.54
CA VAL A 358 -4.93 -16.09 12.10
C VAL A 358 -4.57 -16.39 10.65
N PHE A 359 -4.59 -15.37 9.79
CA PHE A 359 -4.42 -15.50 8.36
C PHE A 359 -3.01 -15.94 7.97
N VAL A 360 -1.96 -15.40 8.60
CA VAL A 360 -0.57 -15.75 8.27
C VAL A 360 -0.29 -17.24 8.55
N PRO A 361 -0.60 -17.81 9.74
CA PRO A 361 -0.48 -19.26 9.96
C PRO A 361 -1.33 -20.09 9.00
N ALA A 362 -2.56 -19.68 8.70
CA ALA A 362 -3.43 -20.38 7.77
C ALA A 362 -2.81 -20.46 6.37
N VAL A 363 -2.25 -19.36 5.87
CA VAL A 363 -1.53 -19.30 4.59
C VAL A 363 -0.32 -20.22 4.58
N LEU A 364 0.47 -20.26 5.66
CA LEU A 364 1.60 -21.19 5.76
C LEU A 364 1.16 -22.65 5.66
N VAL A 365 0.04 -23.00 6.30
CA VAL A 365 -0.57 -24.34 6.19
C VAL A 365 -1.05 -24.59 4.75
N VAL A 366 -1.74 -23.63 4.12
CA VAL A 366 -2.20 -23.76 2.73
C VAL A 366 -1.02 -23.92 1.77
N ALA A 367 0.06 -23.16 1.95
CA ALA A 367 1.28 -23.27 1.14
C ALA A 367 1.94 -24.65 1.32
N ALA A 368 2.02 -25.15 2.55
CA ALA A 368 2.55 -26.50 2.83
C ALA A 368 1.66 -27.60 2.22
N LEU A 369 0.33 -27.48 2.34
CA LEU A 369 -0.61 -28.41 1.72
C LEU A 369 -0.56 -28.36 0.19
N THR A 370 -0.39 -27.17 -0.38
CA THR A 370 -0.21 -26.96 -1.83
C THR A 370 1.06 -27.64 -2.30
N PHE A 371 2.17 -27.43 -1.59
CA PHE A 371 3.46 -28.07 -1.88
C PHE A 371 3.33 -29.60 -1.85
N VAL A 372 2.77 -30.16 -0.77
CA VAL A 372 2.58 -31.62 -0.64
C VAL A 372 1.60 -32.16 -1.70
N GLY A 373 0.52 -31.43 -1.97
CA GLY A 373 -0.49 -31.83 -2.95
C GLY A 373 0.10 -31.96 -4.36
N TRP A 374 0.89 -30.98 -4.80
CA TRP A 374 1.57 -31.04 -6.09
C TRP A 374 2.71 -32.06 -6.12
N LEU A 375 3.40 -32.30 -5.00
CA LEU A 375 4.38 -33.38 -4.92
C LEU A 375 3.75 -34.77 -5.09
N VAL A 376 2.51 -34.97 -4.66
CA VAL A 376 1.83 -36.28 -4.72
C VAL A 376 1.03 -36.44 -6.02
N LEU A 377 0.32 -35.39 -6.46
CA LEU A 377 -0.65 -35.44 -7.55
C LEU A 377 -0.15 -34.79 -8.85
N GLY A 378 1.00 -34.12 -8.83
CA GLY A 378 1.53 -33.41 -9.99
C GLY A 378 2.01 -34.34 -11.12
N PRO A 379 2.17 -33.80 -12.34
CA PRO A 379 2.72 -34.54 -13.49
C PRO A 379 4.09 -35.13 -13.16
N ASP A 380 4.34 -36.40 -13.50
CA ASP A 380 5.55 -37.15 -13.09
C ASP A 380 6.87 -36.43 -13.43
N ALA A 381 6.93 -35.73 -14.57
CA ALA A 381 8.14 -35.03 -15.02
C ALA A 381 8.44 -33.72 -14.27
N GLU A 382 7.46 -33.12 -13.56
CA GLU A 382 7.59 -31.75 -13.02
C GLU A 382 7.09 -31.59 -11.57
N ARG A 383 6.85 -32.70 -10.84
CA ARG A 383 6.22 -32.68 -9.51
C ARG A 383 6.83 -31.68 -8.54
N LEU A 384 8.16 -31.66 -8.43
CA LEU A 384 8.88 -30.80 -7.50
C LEU A 384 8.83 -29.34 -7.94
N THR A 385 8.96 -29.08 -9.24
CA THR A 385 8.83 -27.76 -9.84
C THR A 385 7.47 -27.16 -9.57
N SER A 386 6.40 -27.85 -9.98
CA SER A 386 5.02 -27.37 -9.82
C SER A 386 4.70 -27.15 -8.33
N ALA A 387 5.20 -28.02 -7.45
CA ALA A 387 5.03 -27.87 -6.01
C ALA A 387 5.72 -26.63 -5.45
N VAL A 388 6.98 -26.39 -5.80
CA VAL A 388 7.74 -25.21 -5.35
C VAL A 388 7.11 -23.93 -5.91
N THR A 389 6.80 -23.88 -7.20
CA THR A 389 6.23 -22.70 -7.85
C THR A 389 4.85 -22.35 -7.29
N ALA A 390 3.95 -23.34 -7.14
CA ALA A 390 2.62 -23.11 -6.57
C ALA A 390 2.67 -22.68 -5.10
N ALA A 391 3.54 -23.29 -4.30
CA ALA A 391 3.71 -22.90 -2.90
C ALA A 391 4.26 -21.48 -2.76
N ILE A 392 5.27 -21.11 -3.56
CA ILE A 392 5.82 -19.75 -3.61
C ILE A 392 4.74 -18.76 -4.05
N ALA A 393 3.97 -19.07 -5.09
CA ALA A 393 2.87 -18.24 -5.56
C ALA A 393 1.82 -17.99 -4.45
N VAL A 394 1.46 -19.02 -3.68
CA VAL A 394 0.56 -18.91 -2.50
C VAL A 394 1.15 -18.00 -1.43
N LEU A 395 2.44 -18.17 -1.08
CA LEU A 395 3.10 -17.34 -0.07
C LEU A 395 3.16 -15.85 -0.48
N ILE A 396 3.44 -15.58 -1.76
CA ILE A 396 3.53 -14.22 -2.29
C ILE A 396 2.14 -13.58 -2.35
N ILE A 397 1.17 -14.24 -2.99
CA ILE A 397 -0.15 -13.65 -3.19
C ILE A 397 -0.88 -13.39 -1.88
N ALA A 398 -0.55 -14.15 -0.83
CA ALA A 398 -1.12 -13.98 0.48
C ALA A 398 -0.58 -12.78 1.26
N CYS A 399 0.45 -12.08 0.80
CA CYS A 399 1.02 -10.95 1.55
C CYS A 399 0.05 -9.75 1.62
N PRO A 400 -0.49 -9.38 2.80
CA PRO A 400 -1.51 -8.33 2.91
C PRO A 400 -0.87 -6.95 3.21
N CYS A 401 0.02 -6.48 2.33
CA CYS A 401 0.78 -5.23 2.54
C CYS A 401 -0.13 -4.01 2.80
N ALA A 402 -1.28 -3.94 2.12
CA ALA A 402 -2.20 -2.81 2.23
C ALA A 402 -3.01 -2.78 3.56
N LEU A 403 -3.04 -3.91 4.27
CA LEU A 403 -3.89 -4.09 5.45
C LEU A 403 -3.45 -3.22 6.63
N GLY A 404 -2.14 -3.14 6.86
CA GLY A 404 -1.56 -2.32 7.92
C GLY A 404 -1.69 -0.81 7.68
N LEU A 405 -2.06 -0.41 6.46
CA LEU A 405 -2.10 0.97 6.02
C LEU A 405 -3.51 1.55 5.89
N ALA A 406 -4.51 0.70 5.60
CA ALA A 406 -5.88 1.13 5.34
C ALA A 406 -6.45 2.00 6.47
N THR A 407 -6.26 1.56 7.71
CA THR A 407 -6.79 2.25 8.88
C THR A 407 -5.98 3.51 9.22
N PRO A 408 -4.65 3.44 9.42
CA PRO A 408 -3.87 4.63 9.76
C PRO A 408 -3.94 5.73 8.69
N ALA A 409 -3.89 5.37 7.40
CA ALA A 409 -3.95 6.37 6.33
C ALA A 409 -5.30 7.11 6.31
N ALA A 410 -6.41 6.39 6.48
CA ALA A 410 -7.73 7.01 6.50
C ALA A 410 -7.96 7.86 7.75
N VAL A 411 -7.55 7.39 8.94
CA VAL A 411 -7.63 8.16 10.19
C VAL A 411 -6.79 9.44 10.07
N MET A 412 -5.56 9.33 9.56
CA MET A 412 -4.63 10.45 9.45
C MET A 412 -5.12 11.51 8.46
N VAL A 413 -5.61 11.12 7.27
CA VAL A 413 -6.22 12.07 6.32
C VAL A 413 -7.54 12.63 6.87
N GLY A 414 -8.34 11.80 7.54
CA GLY A 414 -9.62 12.19 8.13
C GLY A 414 -9.46 13.21 9.26
N ALA A 415 -8.55 12.97 10.20
CA ALA A 415 -8.25 13.87 11.31
C ALA A 415 -7.63 15.19 10.82
N GLY A 416 -6.69 15.13 9.86
CA GLY A 416 -6.13 16.34 9.25
C GLY A 416 -7.21 17.18 8.56
N ARG A 417 -8.12 16.54 7.82
CA ARG A 417 -9.26 17.23 7.19
C ARG A 417 -10.29 17.75 8.19
N ALA A 418 -10.45 17.08 9.33
CA ALA A 418 -11.31 17.55 10.42
C ALA A 418 -10.78 18.85 11.01
N ALA A 419 -9.47 18.90 11.30
CA ALA A 419 -8.80 20.07 11.84
C ALA A 419 -8.89 21.28 10.89
N GLU A 420 -8.70 21.08 9.58
CA GLU A 420 -8.92 22.12 8.55
C GLU A 420 -10.36 22.66 8.50
N LEU A 421 -11.33 21.94 9.07
CA LEU A 421 -12.75 22.34 9.14
C LEU A 421 -13.18 22.76 10.55
N GLY A 422 -12.22 23.05 11.44
CA GLY A 422 -12.49 23.50 12.81
C GLY A 422 -13.00 22.39 13.75
N VAL A 423 -12.84 21.12 13.38
CA VAL A 423 -13.23 19.94 14.17
C VAL A 423 -11.99 19.19 14.62
N LEU A 424 -11.67 19.29 15.90
CA LEU A 424 -10.56 18.55 16.51
C LEU A 424 -11.06 17.23 17.05
N VAL A 425 -10.32 16.17 16.79
CA VAL A 425 -10.65 14.84 17.28
C VAL A 425 -9.50 14.43 18.19
N GLY A 426 -9.78 14.04 19.43
CA GLY A 426 -8.76 13.66 20.41
C GLY A 426 -8.20 12.26 20.20
N SER A 427 -8.99 11.35 19.60
CA SER A 427 -8.53 9.98 19.32
C SER A 427 -9.08 9.37 18.01
N GLY A 428 -8.31 8.46 17.39
CA GLY A 428 -8.78 7.67 16.26
C GLY A 428 -9.96 6.75 16.63
N GLU A 429 -10.06 6.33 17.89
CA GLU A 429 -11.22 5.57 18.40
C GLU A 429 -12.48 6.43 18.46
N THR A 430 -12.37 7.69 18.88
CA THR A 430 -13.46 8.67 18.82
C THR A 430 -13.98 8.82 17.39
N LEU A 431 -13.06 8.93 16.43
CA LEU A 431 -13.41 9.02 15.01
C LEU A 431 -14.17 7.77 14.54
N GLU A 432 -13.91 6.59 15.10
CA GLU A 432 -14.67 5.37 14.80
C GLU A 432 -16.04 5.33 15.51
N ARG A 433 -16.10 5.74 16.79
CA ARG A 433 -17.31 5.76 17.61
C ARG A 433 -18.33 6.78 17.09
N ALA A 434 -17.88 7.97 16.71
CA ALA A 434 -18.70 9.05 16.17
C ALA A 434 -19.58 8.62 14.98
N ARG A 435 -19.14 7.66 14.17
CA ARG A 435 -19.92 7.13 13.04
C ARG A 435 -21.19 6.44 13.52
N SER A 436 -21.11 5.80 14.68
CA SER A 436 -22.15 4.93 15.22
C SER A 436 -23.17 5.70 16.05
N VAL A 437 -22.98 7.01 16.26
CA VAL A 437 -23.90 7.88 17.00
C VAL A 437 -25.29 7.83 16.38
N THR A 438 -26.27 7.47 17.21
CA THR A 438 -27.69 7.39 16.88
C THR A 438 -28.53 8.44 17.62
N ALA A 439 -28.00 8.99 18.72
CA ALA A 439 -28.64 10.06 19.47
C ALA A 439 -27.63 11.16 19.83
N ILE A 440 -28.03 12.42 19.68
CA ILE A 440 -27.28 13.58 20.17
C ILE A 440 -28.07 14.24 21.29
N VAL A 441 -27.35 14.58 22.36
CA VAL A 441 -27.83 15.39 23.47
C VAL A 441 -27.10 16.72 23.42
N PHE A 442 -27.83 17.82 23.29
CA PHE A 442 -27.30 19.16 23.41
C PHE A 442 -27.55 19.71 24.82
N ASP A 443 -26.55 20.32 25.42
CA ASP A 443 -26.81 21.32 26.44
C ASP A 443 -27.44 22.57 25.79
N LYS A 444 -28.21 23.33 26.58
CA LYS A 444 -28.85 24.54 26.06
C LYS A 444 -27.87 25.72 26.08
N THR A 445 -27.31 26.02 27.25
CA THR A 445 -26.65 27.30 27.53
C THR A 445 -25.23 27.28 26.98
N GLY A 446 -24.84 28.28 26.20
CA GLY A 446 -23.52 28.33 25.54
C GLY A 446 -23.35 27.36 24.36
N THR A 447 -24.25 26.38 24.23
CA THR A 447 -24.25 25.38 23.16
C THR A 447 -25.26 25.72 22.07
N ILE A 448 -26.57 25.51 22.29
CA ILE A 448 -27.63 25.91 21.34
C ILE A 448 -27.77 27.43 21.30
N THR A 449 -27.53 28.08 22.43
CA THR A 449 -27.55 29.53 22.59
C THR A 449 -26.15 30.10 22.66
N HIS A 450 -26.02 31.42 22.54
CA HIS A 450 -24.71 32.10 22.57
C HIS A 450 -24.05 32.11 23.95
N GLY A 451 -24.77 31.79 25.03
CA GLY A 451 -24.26 31.88 26.41
C GLY A 451 -24.11 33.33 26.88
N LYS A 452 -24.72 34.27 26.15
CA LYS A 452 -24.65 35.72 26.42
C LYS A 452 -26.08 36.23 26.56
N PRO A 453 -26.59 36.38 27.79
CA PRO A 453 -27.93 36.90 28.01
C PRO A 453 -28.06 38.31 27.42
N GLU A 454 -29.11 38.53 26.65
CA GLU A 454 -29.48 39.85 26.12
C GLU A 454 -30.89 40.21 26.56
N VAL A 455 -31.14 41.52 26.71
CA VAL A 455 -32.49 42.02 27.03
C VAL A 455 -33.37 41.83 25.79
N SER A 456 -34.37 40.95 25.89
CA SER A 456 -35.29 40.63 24.80
C SER A 456 -36.57 41.45 24.85
N GLU A 457 -37.05 41.78 26.05
CA GLU A 457 -38.30 42.52 26.24
C GLU A 457 -38.22 43.41 27.49
N VAL A 458 -38.75 44.62 27.39
CA VAL A 458 -38.84 45.57 28.51
C VAL A 458 -40.28 46.00 28.65
N VAL A 459 -40.91 45.66 29.77
CA VAL A 459 -42.32 45.94 30.05
C VAL A 459 -42.41 46.91 31.24
N PRO A 460 -42.51 48.22 31.00
CA PRO A 460 -42.65 49.20 32.08
C PRO A 460 -44.05 49.18 32.70
N ALA A 461 -44.12 49.47 34.00
CA ALA A 461 -45.37 49.74 34.70
C ALA A 461 -45.90 51.15 34.37
N ALA A 462 -47.17 51.42 34.69
CA ALA A 462 -47.77 52.72 34.46
C ALA A 462 -46.98 53.85 35.14
N GLY A 463 -46.51 54.82 34.37
CA GLY A 463 -45.67 55.93 34.86
C GLY A 463 -44.17 55.76 34.59
N TRP A 464 -43.73 54.60 34.09
CA TRP A 464 -42.35 54.36 33.67
C TRP A 464 -42.24 54.27 32.14
N THR A 465 -41.09 54.67 31.62
CA THR A 465 -40.69 54.35 30.23
C THR A 465 -39.70 53.19 30.23
N ALA A 466 -39.64 52.43 29.14
CA ALA A 466 -38.71 51.31 28.99
C ALA A 466 -37.24 51.74 29.22
N ASP A 467 -36.90 52.92 28.70
CA ASP A 467 -35.56 53.49 28.79
C ASP A 467 -35.20 53.98 30.22
N GLN A 468 -36.17 54.52 30.97
CA GLN A 468 -35.98 54.82 32.40
C GLN A 468 -35.82 53.54 33.23
N LEU A 469 -36.64 52.53 32.97
CA LEU A 469 -36.63 51.25 33.69
C LEU A 469 -35.29 50.53 33.55
N VAL A 470 -34.77 50.43 32.32
CA VAL A 470 -33.51 49.72 32.08
C VAL A 470 -32.31 50.51 32.61
N ARG A 471 -32.32 51.85 32.53
CA ARG A 471 -31.26 52.68 33.12
C ARG A 471 -31.17 52.53 34.63
N ILE A 472 -32.31 52.61 35.34
CA ILE A 472 -32.30 52.53 36.80
C ILE A 472 -31.92 51.11 37.27
N ALA A 473 -32.35 50.08 36.54
CA ALA A 473 -31.94 48.70 36.79
C ALA A 473 -30.44 48.47 36.50
N ALA A 474 -29.93 48.96 35.38
CA ALA A 474 -28.50 48.88 35.04
C ALA A 474 -27.62 49.63 36.04
N ALA A 475 -28.07 50.78 36.52
CA ALA A 475 -27.39 51.55 37.55
C ALA A 475 -27.35 50.80 38.89
N ALA A 476 -28.48 50.20 39.32
CA ALA A 476 -28.54 49.38 40.53
C ALA A 476 -27.62 48.15 40.46
N GLU A 477 -27.47 47.57 39.26
CA GLU A 477 -26.62 46.40 38.98
C GLU A 477 -25.15 46.75 38.72
N THR A 478 -24.72 48.01 38.90
CA THR A 478 -23.32 48.42 38.65
C THR A 478 -22.31 47.67 39.52
N GLY A 479 -22.69 47.29 40.75
CA GLY A 479 -21.87 46.51 41.67
C GLY A 479 -21.95 44.99 41.50
N SER A 480 -22.66 44.51 40.47
CA SER A 480 -22.96 43.09 40.25
C SER A 480 -22.15 42.52 39.09
N ASP A 481 -21.47 41.40 39.35
CA ASP A 481 -20.77 40.59 38.34
C ASP A 481 -21.71 39.58 37.64
N HIS A 482 -23.00 39.60 37.95
CA HIS A 482 -23.97 38.67 37.37
C HIS A 482 -24.14 38.93 35.86
N PRO A 483 -24.26 37.91 35.00
CA PRO A 483 -24.47 38.08 33.55
C PRO A 483 -25.64 39.01 33.17
N LEU A 484 -26.67 39.06 34.02
CA LEU A 484 -27.78 40.00 33.93
C LEU A 484 -27.35 41.47 33.93
N ALA A 485 -26.41 41.83 34.81
CA ALA A 485 -25.90 43.18 34.94
C ALA A 485 -25.21 43.63 33.65
N THR A 486 -24.43 42.73 33.04
CA THR A 486 -23.80 42.95 31.74
C THR A 486 -24.84 43.12 30.63
N ALA A 487 -25.88 42.27 30.59
CA ALA A 487 -26.96 42.37 29.61
C ALA A 487 -27.68 43.73 29.67
N LEU A 488 -27.98 44.21 30.88
CA LEU A 488 -28.63 45.50 31.11
C LEU A 488 -27.72 46.66 30.70
N ARG A 489 -26.43 46.65 31.08
CA ARG A 489 -25.46 47.69 30.67
C ARG A 489 -25.29 47.75 29.16
N SER A 490 -25.09 46.61 28.51
CA SER A 490 -24.95 46.54 27.05
C SER A 490 -26.21 47.01 26.32
N PHE A 491 -27.40 46.76 26.88
CA PHE A 491 -28.65 47.30 26.32
C PHE A 491 -28.73 48.83 26.47
N VAL A 492 -28.33 49.39 27.62
CA VAL A 492 -28.25 50.84 27.82
C VAL A 492 -27.25 51.48 26.86
N GLU A 493 -26.08 50.88 26.64
CA GLU A 493 -25.05 51.38 25.72
C GLU A 493 -25.49 51.38 24.25
N LYS A 494 -26.26 50.36 23.84
CA LYS A 494 -26.79 50.22 22.46
C LYS A 494 -28.04 51.09 22.20
N SER A 495 -28.64 51.70 23.22
CA SER A 495 -29.89 52.46 23.10
C SER A 495 -29.70 53.75 22.27
N PRO A 496 -30.66 54.16 21.42
CA PRO A 496 -30.55 55.39 20.62
C PRO A 496 -30.34 56.66 21.47
N ALA A 497 -30.84 56.70 22.71
CA ALA A 497 -30.66 57.83 23.62
C ALA A 497 -29.20 58.02 24.11
N SER A 498 -28.42 56.93 24.20
CA SER A 498 -26.99 56.96 24.52
C SER A 498 -26.12 57.19 23.28
N ALA A 499 -26.58 56.75 22.10
CA ALA A 499 -25.94 57.08 20.81
C ALA A 499 -26.03 58.59 20.48
N GLU A 500 -27.18 59.23 20.71
CA GLU A 500 -27.34 60.69 20.56
C GLU A 500 -26.49 61.48 21.58
N LYS A 501 -26.34 60.97 22.81
CA LYS A 501 -25.54 61.61 23.87
C LYS A 501 -24.03 61.48 23.61
N SER A 502 -23.57 60.33 23.12
CA SER A 502 -22.19 60.11 22.69
C SER A 502 -21.84 60.92 21.43
N ALA A 503 -22.78 61.06 20.50
CA ALA A 503 -22.64 61.94 19.34
C ALA A 503 -22.60 63.43 19.75
N ALA A 504 -23.45 63.86 20.70
CA ALA A 504 -23.43 65.21 21.24
C ALA A 504 -22.14 65.53 22.03
N LEU A 505 -21.58 64.55 22.74
CA LEU A 505 -20.30 64.68 23.45
C LEU A 505 -19.11 64.73 22.48
N ALA A 506 -19.17 63.99 21.37
CA ALA A 506 -18.19 64.05 20.29
C ALA A 506 -18.25 65.38 19.50
N GLU A 507 -19.45 65.97 19.35
CA GLU A 507 -19.66 67.29 18.73
C GLU A 507 -19.22 68.44 19.67
N ALA A 508 -19.50 68.32 20.98
CA ALA A 508 -19.05 69.26 22.00
C ALA A 508 -17.51 69.26 22.15
N SER A 509 -16.86 68.09 22.04
CA SER A 509 -15.40 67.96 22.12
C SER A 509 -14.66 68.55 20.91
N ARG A 510 -15.35 68.86 19.80
CA ARG A 510 -14.77 69.55 18.64
C ARG A 510 -14.89 71.07 18.69
N THR A 511 -15.65 71.61 19.65
CA THR A 511 -16.05 73.02 19.66
C THR A 511 -15.91 73.66 21.04
N SER A 512 -14.74 73.57 21.66
CA SER A 512 -14.36 74.50 22.76
C SER A 512 -12.89 74.36 23.14
N VAL A 513 -12.05 75.19 22.52
CA VAL A 513 -10.82 75.70 23.11
C VAL A 513 -11.19 77.09 23.65
N GLU A 514 -10.94 77.29 24.95
CA GLU A 514 -11.10 78.50 25.77
C GLU A 514 -12.40 78.68 26.61
N ALA A 515 -12.17 78.51 27.92
CA ALA A 515 -12.66 79.30 29.04
C ALA A 515 -13.87 78.85 29.89
N SER A 516 -13.54 78.70 31.17
CA SER A 516 -14.33 78.82 32.41
C SER A 516 -15.03 77.57 32.95
N SER A 517 -14.58 77.24 34.16
CA SER A 517 -15.14 76.37 35.17
C SER A 517 -16.64 76.65 35.37
N GLY A 518 -17.45 75.64 35.06
CA GLY A 518 -18.85 75.53 35.46
C GLY A 518 -19.21 74.05 35.46
N ASP A 519 -19.50 73.51 36.65
CA ASP A 519 -19.97 72.15 36.87
C ASP A 519 -21.16 71.82 35.97
N VAL A 520 -20.92 71.04 34.92
CA VAL A 520 -21.91 70.12 34.35
C VAL A 520 -21.18 68.82 34.00
N SER A 521 -20.59 68.19 35.02
CA SER A 521 -20.44 66.74 35.00
C SER A 521 -21.85 66.19 35.17
N ALA A 522 -22.41 65.59 34.11
CA ALA A 522 -23.52 64.67 34.30
C ALA A 522 -22.95 63.53 35.15
N SER A 523 -23.10 63.61 36.47
CA SER A 523 -22.52 62.64 37.37
C SER A 523 -23.06 61.27 37.00
N ALA A 524 -22.18 60.25 37.07
CA ALA A 524 -22.65 58.89 37.17
C ALA A 524 -23.72 58.83 38.28
N PRO A 525 -24.79 58.02 38.10
CA PRO A 525 -25.81 57.88 39.14
C PRO A 525 -25.15 57.55 40.47
N ASP A 526 -25.56 58.22 41.54
CA ASP A 526 -25.00 57.98 42.88
C ASP A 526 -25.56 56.65 43.40
N VAL A 527 -24.73 55.61 43.37
CA VAL A 527 -25.09 54.26 43.82
C VAL A 527 -24.48 54.00 45.19
N SER A 528 -25.34 53.73 46.17
CA SER A 528 -24.94 53.41 47.54
C SER A 528 -25.77 52.26 48.10
N ALA A 529 -25.35 51.68 49.24
CA ALA A 529 -26.06 50.60 49.93
C ALA A 529 -26.43 49.39 49.02
N PHE A 530 -25.50 48.97 48.16
CA PHE A 530 -25.66 47.78 47.32
C PHE A 530 -25.60 46.50 48.17
N GLU A 531 -26.62 45.66 48.07
CA GLU A 531 -26.72 44.36 48.73
C GLU A 531 -27.13 43.27 47.72
N THR A 532 -26.50 42.09 47.82
CA THR A 532 -26.82 40.91 47.02
C THR A 532 -27.60 39.89 47.82
N HIS A 533 -28.66 39.35 47.24
CA HIS A 533 -29.49 38.31 47.82
C HIS A 533 -29.43 37.06 46.93
N PRO A 534 -28.56 36.09 47.27
CA PRO A 534 -28.33 34.90 46.44
C PRO A 534 -29.62 34.17 46.05
N GLY A 535 -29.78 33.89 44.76
CA GLY A 535 -30.98 33.22 44.21
C GLY A 535 -32.26 34.07 44.20
N ARG A 536 -32.17 35.38 44.52
CA ARG A 536 -33.32 36.29 44.59
C ARG A 536 -33.14 37.58 43.81
N GLY A 537 -31.99 38.25 43.93
CA GLY A 537 -31.71 39.51 43.23
C GLY A 537 -30.76 40.44 43.98
N ILE A 538 -30.81 41.73 43.66
CA ILE A 538 -30.02 42.80 44.29
C ILE A 538 -30.91 43.94 44.76
N SER A 539 -30.43 44.68 45.75
CA SER A 539 -30.99 45.97 46.14
C SER A 539 -29.90 47.02 46.22
N ALA A 540 -30.22 48.26 45.83
CA ALA A 540 -29.30 49.38 45.87
C ALA A 540 -30.06 50.69 46.04
N VAL A 541 -29.39 51.74 46.51
CA VAL A 541 -29.91 53.10 46.45
C VAL A 541 -29.27 53.80 45.25
N VAL A 542 -30.08 54.18 44.26
CA VAL A 542 -29.65 54.86 43.03
C VAL A 542 -30.27 56.26 43.01
N ASP A 543 -29.45 57.30 43.00
CA ASP A 543 -29.89 58.71 43.02
C ASP A 543 -30.88 59.02 44.18
N GLY A 544 -30.67 58.38 45.33
CA GLY A 544 -31.49 58.52 46.53
C GLY A 544 -32.78 57.68 46.56
N GLN A 545 -33.07 56.90 45.51
CA GLN A 545 -34.23 55.99 45.44
C GLN A 545 -33.80 54.55 45.76
N ARG A 546 -34.60 53.82 46.54
CA ARG A 546 -34.34 52.40 46.82
C ARG A 546 -34.82 51.57 45.63
N VAL A 547 -33.89 50.92 44.94
CA VAL A 547 -34.13 50.08 43.77
C VAL A 547 -33.92 48.61 44.15
N VAL A 548 -34.88 47.78 43.78
CA VAL A 548 -34.83 46.32 43.93
C VAL A 548 -34.95 45.70 42.56
N VAL A 549 -34.02 44.81 42.22
CA VAL A 549 -33.98 44.08 40.95
C VAL A 549 -33.90 42.59 41.28
N GLY A 550 -34.96 41.83 41.01
CA GLY A 550 -35.02 40.44 41.47
C GLY A 550 -36.25 39.65 41.01
N ASN A 551 -36.43 38.46 41.58
CA ASN A 551 -37.58 37.60 41.32
C ASN A 551 -38.81 37.98 42.16
N SER A 552 -39.94 37.32 41.89
CA SER A 552 -41.21 37.54 42.59
C SER A 552 -41.11 37.39 44.12
N ALA A 553 -40.30 36.45 44.60
CA ALA A 553 -40.08 36.22 46.03
C ALA A 553 -39.40 37.42 46.72
N MET A 554 -38.48 38.10 46.03
CA MET A 554 -37.81 39.30 46.56
C MET A 554 -38.77 40.49 46.67
N LEU A 555 -39.60 40.71 45.66
CA LEU A 555 -40.59 41.79 45.65
C LEU A 555 -41.71 41.57 46.68
N ALA A 556 -42.08 40.30 46.91
CA ALA A 556 -43.06 39.95 47.94
C ALA A 556 -42.60 40.29 49.37
N GLU A 557 -41.29 40.31 49.65
CA GLU A 557 -40.74 40.73 50.95
C GLU A 557 -40.96 42.23 51.22
N ASP A 558 -41.03 43.04 50.16
CA ASP A 558 -41.40 44.46 50.22
C ASP A 558 -42.93 44.67 50.04
N GLY A 559 -43.73 43.60 50.04
CA GLY A 559 -45.19 43.66 49.93
C GLY A 559 -45.73 43.95 48.53
N ILE A 560 -44.92 43.74 47.50
CA ILE A 560 -45.25 44.02 46.10
C ILE A 560 -45.68 42.74 45.41
N ASP A 561 -46.96 42.67 44.99
CA ASP A 561 -47.49 41.52 44.23
C ASP A 561 -47.25 41.74 42.73
N ALA A 562 -46.40 40.90 42.14
CA ALA A 562 -46.01 40.97 40.73
C ALA A 562 -45.95 39.57 40.13
N ALA A 563 -46.48 39.42 38.91
CA ALA A 563 -46.56 38.14 38.23
C ALA A 563 -45.18 37.59 37.85
N ASP A 564 -44.87 36.38 38.30
CA ASP A 564 -43.64 35.69 37.94
C ASP A 564 -43.75 35.02 36.58
N ASN A 565 -43.19 35.67 35.57
CA ASN A 565 -43.24 35.22 34.18
C ASN A 565 -41.83 34.86 33.64
N GLY A 566 -40.88 34.55 34.54
CA GLY A 566 -39.47 34.33 34.17
C GLY A 566 -38.73 35.61 33.74
N SER A 567 -39.27 36.78 34.10
CA SER A 567 -38.64 38.08 33.87
C SER A 567 -38.06 38.62 35.17
N VAL A 568 -37.02 39.44 35.07
CA VAL A 568 -36.47 40.17 36.21
C VAL A 568 -37.42 41.32 36.54
N LEU A 569 -37.87 41.39 37.78
CA LEU A 569 -38.80 42.41 38.23
C LEU A 569 -38.01 43.55 38.86
N VAL A 570 -38.46 44.78 38.61
CA VAL A 570 -37.84 46.00 39.12
C VAL A 570 -38.86 46.73 39.96
N ALA A 571 -38.47 47.08 41.18
CA ALA A 571 -39.23 47.94 42.08
C ALA A 571 -38.40 49.15 42.51
N VAL A 572 -39.06 50.29 42.65
CA VAL A 572 -38.43 51.56 43.06
C VAL A 572 -39.28 52.16 44.17
N ASP A 573 -38.64 52.48 45.30
CA ASP A 573 -39.27 53.03 46.51
C ASP A 573 -40.51 52.25 47.00
N GLY A 574 -40.46 50.91 46.90
CA GLY A 574 -41.56 50.03 47.34
C GLY A 574 -42.73 49.93 46.36
N ALA A 575 -42.60 50.46 45.14
CA ALA A 575 -43.60 50.32 44.07
C ALA A 575 -43.05 49.53 42.87
N TYR A 576 -43.90 48.72 42.25
CA TYR A 576 -43.55 47.98 41.03
C TYR A 576 -43.29 48.95 39.86
N ALA A 577 -42.08 48.92 39.31
CA ALA A 577 -41.64 49.79 38.22
C ALA A 577 -41.73 49.11 36.84
N GLY A 578 -41.64 47.78 36.79
CA GLY A 578 -41.80 46.99 35.57
C GLY A 578 -41.04 45.68 35.61
N SER A 579 -40.99 45.00 34.46
CA SER A 579 -40.24 43.77 34.28
C SER A 579 -39.33 43.82 33.05
N ILE A 580 -38.15 43.26 33.16
CA ILE A 580 -37.17 43.13 32.10
C ILE A 580 -36.95 41.65 31.83
N ARG A 581 -37.24 41.21 30.61
CA ARG A 581 -36.96 39.85 30.17
C ARG A 581 -35.57 39.80 29.56
N VAL A 582 -34.79 38.84 30.05
CA VAL A 582 -33.44 38.59 29.57
C VAL A 582 -33.41 37.14 29.11
N GLU A 583 -33.14 36.95 27.82
CA GLU A 583 -33.08 35.64 27.18
C GLU A 583 -31.70 35.47 26.55
N ASP A 584 -31.24 34.22 26.51
CA ASP A 584 -30.04 33.86 25.76
C ASP A 584 -30.46 33.52 24.33
N GLN A 585 -29.91 34.24 23.35
CA GLN A 585 -30.32 34.09 21.95
C GLN A 585 -29.87 32.74 21.39
N ILE A 586 -30.77 32.09 20.65
CA ILE A 586 -30.49 30.86 19.92
C ILE A 586 -29.53 31.18 18.77
N ARG A 587 -28.52 30.32 18.55
CA ARG A 587 -27.60 30.46 17.42
C ARG A 587 -28.35 30.32 16.09
N ASP A 588 -28.02 31.17 15.13
CA ASP A 588 -28.67 31.22 13.81
C ASP A 588 -28.69 29.85 13.11
N GLU A 589 -27.59 29.09 13.22
CA GLU A 589 -27.40 27.79 12.60
C GLU A 589 -28.04 26.61 13.37
N ALA A 590 -28.56 26.83 14.58
CA ALA A 590 -29.03 25.75 15.45
C ALA A 590 -30.20 24.97 14.81
N LYS A 591 -31.16 25.70 14.23
CA LYS A 591 -32.33 25.12 13.55
C LYS A 591 -31.94 24.29 12.33
N GLU A 592 -31.00 24.77 11.52
CA GLU A 592 -30.50 24.04 10.37
C GLU A 592 -29.78 22.75 10.80
N THR A 593 -28.94 22.85 11.83
CA THR A 593 -28.17 21.73 12.39
C THR A 593 -29.08 20.63 12.91
N VAL A 594 -30.09 20.98 13.72
CA VAL A 594 -31.08 20.03 14.24
C VAL A 594 -31.84 19.34 13.10
N ARG A 595 -32.31 20.12 12.12
CA ARG A 595 -33.02 19.58 10.95
C ARG A 595 -32.19 18.55 10.20
N LEU A 596 -30.92 18.88 9.91
CA LEU A 596 -30.00 17.97 9.22
C LEU A 596 -29.76 16.67 10.00
N LEU A 597 -29.63 16.74 11.32
CA LEU A 597 -29.43 15.58 12.18
C LEU A 597 -30.69 14.68 12.23
N GLU A 598 -31.86 15.26 12.49
CA GLU A 598 -33.12 14.52 12.56
C GLU A 598 -33.50 13.88 11.20
N GLU A 599 -33.41 14.64 10.09
CA GLU A 599 -33.69 14.12 8.74
C GLU A 599 -32.68 13.02 8.33
N SER A 600 -31.51 13.00 8.96
CA SER A 600 -30.49 11.98 8.77
C SER A 600 -30.64 10.75 9.67
N GLY A 601 -31.69 10.71 10.50
CA GLY A 601 -32.00 9.61 11.40
C GLY A 601 -31.21 9.60 12.70
N VAL A 602 -30.67 10.74 13.14
CA VAL A 602 -30.08 10.92 14.48
C VAL A 602 -31.14 11.56 15.38
N GLU A 603 -31.45 10.93 16.51
CA GLU A 603 -32.41 11.46 17.49
C GLU A 603 -31.78 12.62 18.25
N VAL A 604 -32.46 13.77 18.33
CA VAL A 604 -31.92 14.97 18.99
C VAL A 604 -32.64 15.20 20.32
N HIS A 605 -31.87 15.47 21.37
CA HIS A 605 -32.34 15.79 22.71
C HIS A 605 -31.76 17.12 23.20
N ILE A 606 -32.52 17.85 24.01
CA ILE A 606 -32.02 19.00 24.79
C ILE A 606 -32.14 18.68 26.28
N LEU A 607 -31.04 18.81 27.02
CA LEU A 607 -31.01 18.72 28.47
C LEU A 607 -30.45 20.01 29.06
N SER A 608 -31.12 20.62 30.03
CA SER A 608 -30.63 21.85 30.67
C SER A 608 -31.07 21.96 32.12
N GLY A 609 -30.31 22.74 32.90
CA GLY A 609 -30.68 23.15 34.25
C GLY A 609 -31.75 24.24 34.28
N ASP A 610 -31.97 24.92 33.16
CA ASP A 610 -32.97 26.00 33.02
C ASP A 610 -34.40 25.52 33.21
N ALA A 611 -35.30 26.42 33.60
CA ALA A 611 -36.71 26.11 33.81
C ALA A 611 -37.33 25.35 32.62
N ALA A 612 -38.12 24.32 32.90
CA ALA A 612 -38.68 23.43 31.88
C ALA A 612 -39.48 24.17 30.80
N ALA A 613 -40.19 25.25 31.15
CA ALA A 613 -40.91 26.09 30.20
C ALA A 613 -39.98 26.79 29.19
N THR A 614 -38.83 27.29 29.64
CA THR A 614 -37.82 27.93 28.80
C THR A 614 -37.21 26.93 27.83
N VAL A 615 -36.86 25.73 28.31
CA VAL A 615 -36.26 24.67 27.49
C VAL A 615 -37.26 24.15 26.45
N ALA A 616 -38.54 24.02 26.79
CA ALA A 616 -39.59 23.63 25.85
C ALA A 616 -39.80 24.67 24.73
N LYS A 617 -39.79 25.96 25.08
CA LYS A 617 -39.89 27.06 24.09
C LYS A 617 -38.73 27.00 23.09
N VAL A 618 -37.49 26.84 23.57
CA VAL A 618 -36.32 26.69 22.70
C VAL A 618 -36.47 25.46 21.81
N ALA A 619 -36.85 24.31 22.38
CA ALA A 619 -37.04 23.08 21.63
C ALA A 619 -38.06 23.23 20.49
N ASP A 620 -39.19 23.89 20.72
CA ASP A 620 -40.21 24.14 19.71
C ASP A 620 -39.70 25.05 18.57
N GLU A 621 -38.87 26.04 18.89
CA GLU A 621 -38.34 27.01 17.93
C GLU A 621 -37.35 26.40 16.93
N ILE A 622 -36.45 25.52 17.43
CA ILE A 622 -35.47 24.78 16.61
C ILE A 622 -35.98 23.42 16.13
N GLY A 623 -37.17 22.98 16.58
CA GLY A 623 -37.85 21.78 16.10
C GLY A 623 -37.38 20.46 16.74
N VAL A 624 -36.93 20.48 17.99
CA VAL A 624 -36.50 19.28 18.74
C VAL A 624 -37.67 18.63 19.46
N ARG A 625 -37.86 17.32 19.24
CA ARG A 625 -38.98 16.55 19.84
C ARG A 625 -38.78 16.16 21.30
N HIS A 626 -37.54 16.11 21.78
CA HIS A 626 -37.21 15.60 23.10
C HIS A 626 -36.42 16.64 23.90
N ALA A 627 -37.06 17.27 24.88
CA ALA A 627 -36.45 18.31 25.69
C ALA A 627 -36.79 18.16 27.18
N ALA A 628 -35.83 18.41 28.06
CA ALA A 628 -36.02 18.37 29.50
C ALA A 628 -35.23 19.49 30.19
N GLY A 629 -35.93 20.34 30.94
CA GLY A 629 -35.35 21.40 31.77
C GLY A 629 -35.53 21.14 33.27
N GLY A 630 -34.85 21.94 34.09
CA GLY A 630 -34.84 21.86 35.55
C GLY A 630 -33.99 20.71 36.09
N LEU A 631 -33.01 20.25 35.30
CA LEU A 631 -32.21 19.08 35.60
C LEU A 631 -30.98 19.43 36.44
N LEU A 632 -30.75 18.65 37.49
CA LEU A 632 -29.48 18.61 38.20
C LEU A 632 -28.42 17.83 37.38
N PRO A 633 -27.11 18.06 37.59
CA PRO A 633 -26.05 17.35 36.89
C PRO A 633 -26.17 15.82 36.94
N GLU A 634 -26.55 15.24 38.08
CA GLU A 634 -26.75 13.79 38.25
C GLU A 634 -27.94 13.28 37.44
N GLN A 635 -28.97 14.13 37.25
CA GLN A 635 -30.15 13.80 36.45
C GLN A 635 -29.85 13.87 34.96
N LYS A 636 -28.99 14.81 34.52
CA LYS A 636 -28.44 14.83 33.15
C LYS A 636 -27.71 13.53 32.85
N LEU A 637 -26.81 13.10 33.74
CA LEU A 637 -26.06 11.85 33.65
C LEU A 637 -26.97 10.62 33.57
N ALA A 638 -27.95 10.52 34.48
CA ALA A 638 -28.91 9.42 34.49
C ALA A 638 -29.75 9.37 33.21
N ARG A 639 -30.00 10.50 32.55
CA ARG A 639 -30.73 10.55 31.28
C ARG A 639 -29.88 10.06 30.12
N ILE A 640 -28.59 10.41 30.09
CA ILE A 640 -27.61 9.90 29.12
C ILE A 640 -27.49 8.38 29.27
N GLN A 641 -27.29 7.88 30.49
CA GLN A 641 -27.22 6.44 30.76
C GLN A 641 -28.48 5.70 30.30
N ARG A 642 -29.68 6.25 30.54
CA ARG A 642 -30.92 5.62 30.07
C ARG A 642 -30.99 5.49 28.56
N LEU A 643 -30.50 6.48 27.81
CA LEU A 643 -30.41 6.39 26.34
C LEU A 643 -29.40 5.32 25.91
N GLN A 644 -28.27 5.20 26.61
CA GLN A 644 -27.29 4.15 26.39
C GLN A 644 -27.87 2.74 26.68
N ASP A 645 -28.63 2.60 27.76
CA ASP A 645 -29.33 1.36 28.14
C ASP A 645 -30.42 0.96 27.12
N GLU A 646 -31.03 1.93 26.43
CA GLU A 646 -31.93 1.71 25.28
C GLU A 646 -31.17 1.20 24.02
N GLY A 647 -29.84 1.06 24.09
CA GLY A 647 -28.99 0.60 23.00
C GLY A 647 -28.58 1.71 22.02
N LYS A 648 -28.82 2.98 22.36
CA LYS A 648 -28.38 4.12 21.54
C LYS A 648 -26.90 4.40 21.82
N VAL A 649 -26.18 4.81 20.78
CA VAL A 649 -24.85 5.42 20.92
C VAL A 649 -25.05 6.92 21.04
N VAL A 650 -24.70 7.47 22.20
CA VAL A 650 -25.06 8.83 22.60
C VAL A 650 -23.85 9.75 22.46
N ALA A 651 -24.01 10.84 21.72
CA ALA A 651 -23.08 11.95 21.74
C ALA A 651 -23.64 13.09 22.61
N MET A 652 -22.83 13.63 23.52
CA MET A 652 -23.17 14.81 24.32
C MET A 652 -22.44 16.01 23.75
N VAL A 653 -23.14 17.13 23.58
CA VAL A 653 -22.59 18.39 23.07
C VAL A 653 -22.77 19.46 24.14
N GLY A 654 -21.67 20.10 24.56
CA GLY A 654 -21.67 21.08 25.65
C GLY A 654 -20.54 22.11 25.54
N ASP A 655 -20.54 23.09 26.44
CA ASP A 655 -19.46 24.10 26.54
C ASP A 655 -18.23 23.58 27.32
N GLY A 656 -18.37 22.44 27.99
CA GLY A 656 -17.33 21.73 28.72
C GLY A 656 -16.94 22.32 30.08
N ILE A 657 -17.56 23.42 30.52
CA ILE A 657 -17.33 23.98 31.87
C ILE A 657 -18.29 23.34 32.86
N ASN A 658 -19.59 23.39 32.56
CA ASN A 658 -20.63 22.87 33.45
C ASN A 658 -21.03 21.42 33.13
N ASP A 659 -20.70 20.95 31.92
CA ASP A 659 -21.13 19.65 31.40
C ASP A 659 -20.01 18.62 31.29
N ALA A 660 -18.81 18.88 31.84
CA ALA A 660 -17.68 17.94 31.79
C ALA A 660 -18.05 16.52 32.26
N PRO A 661 -18.82 16.30 33.35
CA PRO A 661 -19.25 14.96 33.73
C PRO A 661 -20.17 14.30 32.67
N ALA A 662 -21.06 15.09 32.06
CA ALA A 662 -21.99 14.60 31.04
C ALA A 662 -21.28 14.26 29.73
N LEU A 663 -20.26 15.05 29.35
CA LEU A 663 -19.38 14.78 28.22
C LEU A 663 -18.62 13.46 28.41
N ALA A 664 -18.06 13.24 29.60
CA ALA A 664 -17.30 12.02 29.92
C ALA A 664 -18.18 10.75 30.01
N GLN A 665 -19.46 10.88 30.36
CA GLN A 665 -20.40 9.75 30.42
C GLN A 665 -20.91 9.32 29.03
N ALA A 666 -20.92 10.22 28.05
CA ALA A 666 -21.38 9.93 26.70
C ALA A 666 -20.45 8.95 25.97
N ASP A 667 -20.94 8.30 24.91
CA ASP A 667 -20.08 7.48 24.05
C ASP A 667 -19.09 8.32 23.23
N VAL A 668 -19.48 9.58 22.98
CA VAL A 668 -18.69 10.63 22.33
C VAL A 668 -19.03 11.98 22.97
N GLY A 669 -18.11 12.59 23.69
CA GLY A 669 -18.22 13.96 24.19
C GLY A 669 -17.75 14.98 23.15
N ILE A 670 -18.58 15.99 22.84
CA ILE A 670 -18.28 17.08 21.90
C ILE A 670 -18.31 18.42 22.64
N ALA A 671 -17.18 19.11 22.74
CA ALA A 671 -17.12 20.46 23.29
C ALA A 671 -17.24 21.53 22.18
N ILE A 672 -17.86 22.67 22.49
CA ILE A 672 -17.97 23.84 21.60
C ILE A 672 -17.16 25.02 22.14
N GLY A 673 -16.43 25.67 21.24
CA GLY A 673 -15.69 26.91 21.49
C GLY A 673 -14.26 26.68 21.97
N THR A 674 -13.58 27.77 22.31
CA THR A 674 -12.20 27.80 22.84
C THR A 674 -12.13 27.37 24.31
N GLY A 675 -12.94 26.38 24.70
CA GLY A 675 -13.17 26.02 26.10
C GLY A 675 -11.87 25.90 26.89
N THR A 676 -11.87 26.44 28.12
CA THR A 676 -10.82 26.31 29.15
C THR A 676 -10.21 24.90 29.19
N ASP A 677 -8.96 24.74 29.63
CA ASP A 677 -8.23 23.45 29.69
C ASP A 677 -9.06 22.24 30.16
N VAL A 678 -10.04 22.48 31.05
CA VAL A 678 -11.00 21.47 31.56
C VAL A 678 -11.93 20.90 30.47
N ALA A 679 -12.42 21.73 29.55
CA ALA A 679 -13.31 21.33 28.46
C ALA A 679 -12.58 20.53 27.37
N LEU A 680 -11.32 20.91 27.10
CA LEU A 680 -10.41 20.18 26.22
C LEU A 680 -10.06 18.81 26.81
N ALA A 681 -9.75 18.74 28.11
CA ALA A 681 -9.43 17.49 28.79
C ALA A 681 -10.61 16.51 28.90
N ALA A 682 -11.85 17.01 28.89
CA ALA A 682 -13.06 16.20 29.08
C ALA A 682 -13.80 15.83 27.78
N SER A 683 -13.40 16.35 26.62
CA SER A 683 -14.09 16.12 25.35
C SER A 683 -13.31 15.21 24.40
N ASP A 684 -14.03 14.34 23.69
CA ASP A 684 -13.46 13.49 22.67
C ASP A 684 -13.28 14.23 21.33
N ILE A 685 -14.17 15.20 21.06
CA ILE A 685 -14.17 16.07 19.89
C ILE A 685 -14.32 17.51 20.39
N THR A 686 -13.53 18.43 19.85
CA THR A 686 -13.62 19.86 20.17
C THR A 686 -13.88 20.66 18.90
N LEU A 687 -14.87 21.55 18.95
CA LEU A 687 -15.18 22.49 17.87
C LEU A 687 -14.51 23.83 18.19
N VAL A 688 -13.50 24.21 17.40
CA VAL A 688 -12.68 25.42 17.67
C VAL A 688 -13.51 26.70 17.56
N GLY A 689 -14.48 26.71 16.65
CA GLY A 689 -15.45 27.79 16.48
C GLY A 689 -16.73 27.57 17.29
N GLY A 690 -17.57 28.61 17.33
CA GLY A 690 -18.91 28.54 17.91
C GLY A 690 -19.95 27.87 17.01
N ASP A 691 -19.60 27.54 15.77
CA ASP A 691 -20.54 27.04 14.75
C ASP A 691 -21.04 25.62 15.05
N LEU A 692 -22.34 25.51 15.37
CA LEU A 692 -22.99 24.23 15.70
C LEU A 692 -22.96 23.22 14.54
N ARG A 693 -22.81 23.69 13.28
CA ARG A 693 -22.67 22.82 12.10
C ARG A 693 -21.37 21.99 12.12
N GLY A 694 -20.43 22.32 13.01
CA GLY A 694 -19.27 21.50 13.33
C GLY A 694 -19.65 20.09 13.78
N VAL A 695 -20.76 19.92 14.50
CA VAL A 695 -21.27 18.61 14.95
C VAL A 695 -21.63 17.72 13.76
N VAL A 696 -22.37 18.27 12.79
CA VAL A 696 -22.73 17.57 11.54
C VAL A 696 -21.48 17.19 10.76
N THR A 697 -20.50 18.10 10.70
CA THR A 697 -19.21 17.89 10.02
C THR A 697 -18.45 16.73 10.65
N ALA A 698 -18.33 16.70 11.98
CA ALA A 698 -17.65 15.66 12.73
C ALA A 698 -18.24 14.26 12.47
N LEU A 699 -19.57 14.13 12.60
CA LEU A 699 -20.26 12.85 12.39
C LEU A 699 -20.20 12.39 10.93
N ALA A 700 -20.40 13.30 9.96
CA ALA A 700 -20.36 12.96 8.54
C ALA A 700 -18.95 12.55 8.08
N LEU A 701 -17.93 13.27 8.53
CA LEU A 701 -16.54 12.96 8.23
C LEU A 701 -16.15 11.62 8.86
N SER A 702 -16.49 11.38 10.13
CA SER A 702 -16.32 10.10 10.79
C SER A 702 -16.95 8.94 10.00
N ARG A 703 -18.21 9.11 9.55
CA ARG A 703 -18.91 8.11 8.71
C ARG A 703 -18.14 7.80 7.44
N ARG A 704 -17.63 8.84 6.77
CA ARG A 704 -16.88 8.70 5.52
C ARG A 704 -15.50 8.08 5.74
N THR A 705 -14.79 8.48 6.78
CA THR A 705 -13.48 7.92 7.13
C THR A 705 -13.59 6.43 7.44
N VAL A 706 -14.54 6.01 8.27
CA VAL A 706 -14.74 4.57 8.55
C VAL A 706 -15.23 3.81 7.32
N ALA A 707 -16.03 4.41 6.44
CA ALA A 707 -16.36 3.78 5.15
C ALA A 707 -15.12 3.54 4.29
N THR A 708 -14.22 4.53 4.22
CA THR A 708 -12.92 4.41 3.54
C THR A 708 -12.02 3.36 4.18
N ILE A 709 -11.98 3.26 5.52
CA ILE A 709 -11.29 2.19 6.26
C ILE A 709 -11.85 0.83 5.83
N LYS A 710 -13.18 0.65 5.89
CA LYS A 710 -13.84 -0.62 5.53
C LYS A 710 -13.59 -1.01 4.08
N GLN A 711 -13.64 -0.06 3.15
CA GLN A 711 -13.29 -0.29 1.75
C GLN A 711 -11.82 -0.70 1.62
N GLY A 712 -10.91 0.01 2.28
CA GLY A 712 -9.48 -0.30 2.27
C GLY A 712 -9.19 -1.70 2.82
N LEU A 713 -9.77 -2.07 3.95
CA LEU A 713 -9.64 -3.40 4.57
C LEU A 713 -10.26 -4.50 3.68
N PHE A 714 -11.44 -4.25 3.10
CA PHE A 714 -12.08 -5.19 2.18
C PHE A 714 -11.20 -5.45 0.96
N TRP A 715 -10.73 -4.41 0.29
CA TRP A 715 -9.85 -4.54 -0.88
C TRP A 715 -8.44 -5.01 -0.54
N ALA A 716 -7.96 -4.82 0.70
CA ALA A 716 -6.71 -5.38 1.17
C ALA A 716 -6.75 -6.91 1.37
N PHE A 717 -7.94 -7.52 1.43
CA PHE A 717 -8.12 -8.96 1.65
C PHE A 717 -8.80 -9.69 0.48
N ALA A 718 -9.77 -9.05 -0.18
CA ALA A 718 -10.65 -9.72 -1.13
C ALA A 718 -9.88 -10.35 -2.30
N TYR A 719 -8.85 -9.68 -2.83
CA TYR A 719 -8.03 -10.23 -3.90
C TYR A 719 -7.11 -11.37 -3.42
N ASN A 720 -6.52 -11.29 -2.22
CA ASN A 720 -5.69 -12.38 -1.69
C ASN A 720 -6.54 -13.64 -1.52
N VAL A 721 -7.71 -13.52 -0.88
CA VAL A 721 -8.62 -14.65 -0.64
C VAL A 721 -9.08 -15.26 -1.97
N LEU A 722 -9.35 -14.44 -2.99
CA LEU A 722 -9.75 -14.91 -4.31
C LEU A 722 -8.61 -15.58 -5.09
N LEU A 723 -7.38 -15.08 -4.97
CA LEU A 723 -6.24 -15.50 -5.78
C LEU A 723 -5.38 -16.59 -5.11
N ILE A 724 -5.49 -16.82 -3.79
CA ILE A 724 -4.83 -17.96 -3.11
C ILE A 724 -5.25 -19.29 -3.73
N PRO A 725 -6.55 -19.59 -3.96
CA PRO A 725 -6.96 -20.82 -4.66
C PRO A 725 -6.39 -20.93 -6.07
N VAL A 726 -6.36 -19.82 -6.82
CA VAL A 726 -5.81 -19.78 -8.18
C VAL A 726 -4.30 -20.09 -8.17
N ALA A 727 -3.56 -19.53 -7.21
CA ALA A 727 -2.16 -19.83 -6.99
C ALA A 727 -1.92 -21.28 -6.54
N ALA A 728 -2.79 -21.81 -5.66
CA ALA A 728 -2.72 -23.18 -5.19
C ALA A 728 -2.93 -24.20 -6.33
N LEU A 729 -3.70 -23.82 -7.36
CA LEU A 729 -3.89 -24.60 -8.59
C LEU A 729 -2.76 -24.39 -9.62
N ALA A 730 -1.66 -23.73 -9.27
CA ALA A 730 -0.54 -23.40 -10.16
C ALA A 730 -0.96 -22.59 -11.41
N LEU A 731 -2.08 -21.84 -11.32
CA LEU A 731 -2.60 -21.02 -12.42
C LEU A 731 -2.14 -19.56 -12.35
N LEU A 732 -1.42 -19.18 -11.29
CA LEU A 732 -0.94 -17.83 -11.04
C LEU A 732 0.58 -17.78 -11.03
N ASP A 733 1.15 -16.98 -11.92
CA ASP A 733 2.58 -16.71 -11.94
C ASP A 733 2.99 -15.84 -10.72
N PRO A 734 4.10 -16.16 -10.02
CA PRO A 734 4.61 -15.39 -8.88
C PRO A 734 4.81 -13.89 -9.14
N VAL A 735 5.21 -13.50 -10.34
CA VAL A 735 5.42 -12.09 -10.71
C VAL A 735 4.08 -11.35 -10.80
N LEU A 736 3.06 -12.00 -11.36
CA LEU A 736 1.69 -11.46 -11.39
C LEU A 736 1.12 -11.32 -9.97
N ALA A 737 1.40 -12.28 -9.10
CA ALA A 737 1.03 -12.21 -7.70
C ALA A 737 1.68 -11.01 -6.99
N GLY A 738 2.95 -10.74 -7.27
CA GLY A 738 3.66 -9.54 -6.80
C GLY A 738 3.05 -8.24 -7.33
N ALA A 739 2.73 -8.17 -8.63
CA ALA A 739 2.12 -6.99 -9.23
C ALA A 739 0.73 -6.67 -8.64
N ALA A 740 -0.11 -7.70 -8.44
CA ALA A 740 -1.41 -7.56 -7.79
C ALA A 740 -1.29 -7.00 -6.36
N MET A 741 -0.27 -7.44 -5.61
CA MET A 741 0.03 -6.94 -4.27
C MET A 741 0.38 -5.45 -4.25
N ALA A 742 1.23 -4.99 -5.18
CA ALA A 742 1.60 -3.58 -5.28
C ALA A 742 0.39 -2.69 -5.59
N MET A 743 -0.49 -3.15 -6.49
CA MET A 743 -1.71 -2.44 -6.86
C MET A 743 -2.72 -2.35 -5.71
N SER A 744 -2.79 -3.36 -4.84
CA SER A 744 -3.61 -3.28 -3.63
C SER A 744 -3.20 -2.12 -2.73
N SER A 745 -1.90 -2.00 -2.43
CA SER A 745 -1.37 -0.89 -1.62
C SER A 745 -1.67 0.47 -2.23
N VAL A 746 -1.49 0.61 -3.56
CA VAL A 746 -1.84 1.84 -4.28
C VAL A 746 -3.32 2.15 -4.12
N SER A 747 -4.20 1.17 -4.34
CA SER A 747 -5.65 1.37 -4.26
C SER A 747 -6.12 1.82 -2.88
N VAL A 748 -5.54 1.28 -1.81
CA VAL A 748 -5.88 1.62 -0.43
C VAL A 748 -5.40 3.03 -0.07
N VAL A 749 -4.16 3.38 -0.42
CA VAL A 749 -3.60 4.72 -0.17
C VAL A 749 -4.39 5.79 -0.90
N THR A 750 -4.62 5.59 -2.20
CA THR A 750 -5.34 6.58 -2.99
C THR A 750 -6.80 6.69 -2.58
N ASN A 751 -7.43 5.60 -2.13
CA ASN A 751 -8.76 5.66 -1.56
C ASN A 751 -8.79 6.50 -0.27
N ALA A 752 -7.79 6.37 0.60
CA ALA A 752 -7.64 7.21 1.79
C ALA A 752 -7.47 8.69 1.44
N LEU A 753 -6.66 9.02 0.43
CA LEU A 753 -6.42 10.40 -0.02
C LEU A 753 -7.68 11.12 -0.53
N ARG A 754 -8.73 10.38 -0.94
CA ARG A 754 -10.01 10.98 -1.35
C ARG A 754 -10.71 11.73 -0.24
N LEU A 755 -10.40 11.43 1.03
CA LEU A 755 -10.94 12.14 2.19
C LEU A 755 -10.51 13.62 2.22
N ARG A 756 -9.38 14.00 1.59
CA ARG A 756 -8.98 15.42 1.45
C ARG A 756 -10.03 16.26 0.72
N GLY A 757 -10.77 15.67 -0.21
CA GLY A 757 -11.82 16.35 -0.96
C GLY A 757 -13.14 16.47 -0.20
N PHE A 758 -13.20 16.08 1.08
CA PHE A 758 -14.41 16.17 1.89
C PHE A 758 -14.84 17.62 2.10
N ARG A 759 -16.14 17.87 1.97
CA ARG A 759 -16.78 19.17 2.25
C ARG A 759 -17.94 18.92 3.22
N ARG A 760 -18.24 19.94 4.03
CA ARG A 760 -19.39 19.92 4.94
C ARG A 760 -20.67 19.60 4.14
N PRO A 761 -21.48 18.62 4.58
CA PRO A 761 -22.73 18.30 3.89
C PRO A 761 -23.80 19.35 4.20
N GLU A 762 -24.47 19.81 3.14
CA GLU A 762 -25.59 20.77 3.22
C GLU A 762 -26.97 20.09 3.14
N THR A 763 -27.00 18.79 2.80
CA THR A 763 -28.24 18.01 2.65
C THR A 763 -28.17 16.67 3.41
N PRO A 764 -29.33 16.12 3.85
CA PRO A 764 -29.39 14.81 4.51
C PRO A 764 -28.86 13.67 3.63
N GLU A 765 -29.05 13.78 2.32
CA GLU A 765 -28.57 12.80 1.34
C GLU A 765 -27.04 12.77 1.25
N ALA A 766 -26.42 13.96 1.29
CA ALA A 766 -24.98 14.12 1.37
C ALA A 766 -24.43 13.61 2.71
N TYR A 767 -25.12 13.87 3.81
CA TYR A 767 -24.76 13.37 5.14
C TYR A 767 -24.83 11.84 5.24
N ALA A 768 -25.89 11.22 4.69
CA ALA A 768 -26.04 9.78 4.71
C ALA A 768 -25.09 9.05 3.74
N GLY A 769 -24.43 9.77 2.83
CA GLY A 769 -23.59 9.19 1.79
C GLY A 769 -24.35 8.25 0.85
N ARG A 770 -25.68 8.42 0.74
CA ARG A 770 -26.59 7.50 0.03
C ARG A 770 -26.80 7.84 -1.44
N GLY A 771 -26.28 8.97 -1.93
CA GLY A 771 -26.38 9.35 -3.34
C GLY A 771 -25.81 8.28 -4.28
N LEU A 772 -26.60 7.89 -5.29
CA LEU A 772 -26.21 6.90 -6.30
C LEU A 772 -24.91 7.31 -7.01
N VAL A 773 -24.74 8.61 -7.25
CA VAL A 773 -23.55 9.22 -7.83
C VAL A 773 -22.32 9.04 -6.94
N THR A 774 -22.46 9.20 -5.63
CA THR A 774 -21.37 9.05 -4.66
C THR A 774 -20.92 7.58 -4.59
N LYS A 775 -21.88 6.64 -4.55
CA LYS A 775 -21.58 5.20 -4.61
C LYS A 775 -20.95 4.78 -5.93
N ALA A 776 -21.43 5.32 -7.06
CA ALA A 776 -20.86 5.06 -8.38
C ALA A 776 -19.44 5.63 -8.50
N ARG A 777 -19.15 6.82 -7.96
CA ARG A 777 -17.81 7.41 -7.91
C ARG A 777 -16.88 6.65 -6.95
N ASP A 778 -17.41 6.18 -5.83
CA ASP A 778 -16.64 5.44 -4.82
C ASP A 778 -16.30 4.02 -5.28
N GLY A 779 -17.26 3.29 -5.84
CA GLY A 779 -17.05 1.97 -6.43
C GLY A 779 -16.32 2.01 -7.78
N GLY A 780 -16.60 3.02 -8.61
CA GLY A 780 -15.97 3.18 -9.93
C GLY A 780 -14.46 3.41 -9.85
N TYR A 781 -14.00 4.17 -8.84
CA TYR A 781 -12.56 4.35 -8.61
C TYR A 781 -11.84 3.02 -8.34
N LEU A 782 -12.40 2.21 -7.45
CA LEU A 782 -11.83 0.92 -7.04
C LEU A 782 -11.93 -0.13 -8.16
N LEU A 783 -13.01 -0.07 -8.94
CA LEU A 783 -13.16 -0.90 -10.14
C LEU A 783 -12.12 -0.53 -11.21
N VAL A 784 -11.88 0.76 -11.46
CA VAL A 784 -10.87 1.22 -12.42
C VAL A 784 -9.46 0.79 -12.00
N THR A 785 -9.10 0.95 -10.72
CA THR A 785 -7.79 0.48 -10.24
C THR A 785 -7.64 -1.04 -10.33
N ALA A 786 -8.69 -1.80 -10.04
CA ALA A 786 -8.69 -3.25 -10.22
C ALA A 786 -8.55 -3.66 -11.70
N VAL A 787 -9.26 -2.99 -12.61
CA VAL A 787 -9.15 -3.23 -14.05
C VAL A 787 -7.75 -2.91 -14.56
N ILE A 788 -7.16 -1.79 -14.15
CA ILE A 788 -5.77 -1.44 -14.53
C ILE A 788 -4.80 -2.52 -14.04
N ALA A 789 -4.95 -2.99 -12.80
CA ALA A 789 -4.11 -4.06 -12.25
C ALA A 789 -4.24 -5.37 -13.05
N LEU A 790 -5.47 -5.78 -13.35
CA LEU A 790 -5.75 -6.97 -14.16
C LEU A 790 -5.22 -6.84 -15.58
N SER A 791 -5.34 -5.67 -16.22
CA SER A 791 -4.82 -5.40 -17.56
C SER A 791 -3.30 -5.47 -17.60
N ILE A 792 -2.61 -4.90 -16.60
CA ILE A 792 -1.14 -5.00 -16.49
C ILE A 792 -0.74 -6.47 -16.31
N GLY A 793 -1.42 -7.20 -15.42
CA GLY A 793 -1.16 -8.63 -15.22
C GLY A 793 -1.39 -9.45 -16.49
N ALA A 794 -2.50 -9.23 -17.19
CA ALA A 794 -2.82 -9.91 -18.44
C ALA A 794 -1.78 -9.60 -19.53
N ALA A 795 -1.34 -8.34 -19.65
CA ALA A 795 -0.30 -7.94 -20.59
C ALA A 795 1.05 -8.63 -20.31
N LEU A 796 1.46 -8.72 -19.03
CA LEU A 796 2.67 -9.44 -18.63
C LEU A 796 2.56 -10.95 -18.87
N THR A 797 1.39 -11.54 -18.61
CA THR A 797 1.12 -12.96 -18.90
C THR A 797 1.16 -13.24 -20.41
N TYR A 798 0.61 -12.34 -21.20
CA TYR A 798 0.67 -12.45 -22.66
C TYR A 798 2.12 -12.36 -23.13
N LEU A 799 2.89 -11.42 -22.59
CA LEU A 799 4.31 -11.24 -22.92
C LEU A 799 5.14 -12.48 -22.56
N SER A 800 4.92 -13.09 -21.39
CA SER A 800 5.63 -14.32 -20.98
C SER A 800 5.30 -15.54 -21.84
N ARG A 801 4.18 -15.51 -22.57
CA ARG A 801 3.76 -16.58 -23.50
C ARG A 801 4.19 -16.33 -24.94
N THR A 802 4.88 -15.23 -25.24
CA THR A 802 5.40 -14.97 -26.59
C THR A 802 6.56 -15.92 -26.93
N GLU A 803 6.73 -16.26 -28.21
CA GLU A 803 7.82 -17.11 -28.70
C GLU A 803 9.23 -16.67 -28.22
N PRO A 804 9.60 -15.37 -28.29
CA PRO A 804 10.90 -14.92 -27.79
C PRO A 804 11.07 -15.17 -26.29
N ALA A 805 10.00 -15.02 -25.50
CA ALA A 805 10.03 -15.28 -24.07
C ALA A 805 10.15 -16.79 -23.77
N GLN A 806 9.52 -17.64 -24.58
CA GLN A 806 9.64 -19.10 -24.47
C GLN A 806 10.98 -19.65 -24.98
N ARG A 807 11.71 -18.91 -25.81
CA ARG A 807 13.08 -19.23 -26.27
C ARG A 807 14.19 -18.64 -25.40
N GLY A 808 13.88 -17.78 -24.42
CA GLY A 808 14.86 -17.26 -23.45
C GLY A 808 15.40 -18.34 -22.50
N MET A 809 16.44 -18.03 -21.73
CA MET A 809 17.10 -18.96 -20.78
C MET A 809 16.14 -19.66 -19.81
N ASN A 810 15.00 -19.04 -19.53
CA ASN A 810 13.97 -19.52 -18.60
C ASN A 810 12.72 -20.10 -19.33
N GLY A 811 12.67 -20.12 -20.66
CA GLY A 811 11.50 -20.51 -21.42
C GLY A 811 11.39 -22.02 -21.68
N ILE A 812 10.17 -22.57 -21.60
CA ILE A 812 9.88 -24.02 -21.75
C ILE A 812 10.40 -24.59 -23.08
N LEU A 813 10.41 -23.80 -24.17
CA LEU A 813 10.90 -24.25 -25.48
C LEU A 813 12.43 -24.34 -25.53
N ALA A 814 13.18 -23.46 -24.86
CA ALA A 814 14.65 -23.59 -24.77
C ALA A 814 15.07 -24.92 -24.12
N TRP A 815 14.30 -25.39 -23.15
CA TRP A 815 14.56 -26.64 -22.42
C TRP A 815 14.00 -27.89 -23.14
N ALA A 816 12.80 -27.80 -23.73
CA ALA A 816 12.20 -28.89 -24.48
C ALA A 816 12.87 -29.14 -25.85
N GLN A 817 13.51 -28.12 -26.43
CA GLN A 817 14.19 -28.20 -27.73
C GLN A 817 15.71 -28.40 -27.61
N GLY A 818 16.22 -28.75 -26.42
CA GLY A 818 17.65 -29.04 -26.22
C GLY A 818 18.60 -27.85 -26.41
N MET A 819 18.07 -26.64 -26.64
CA MET A 819 18.84 -25.40 -26.83
C MET A 819 19.32 -24.80 -25.49
N SER A 820 19.69 -25.64 -24.52
CA SER A 820 20.42 -25.21 -23.34
C SER A 820 21.91 -25.35 -23.58
N PRO A 821 22.72 -24.32 -23.27
CA PRO A 821 24.16 -24.38 -23.47
C PRO A 821 24.92 -25.20 -22.42
N MET A 822 24.23 -25.73 -21.42
CA MET A 822 24.87 -26.58 -20.41
C MET A 822 24.83 -28.06 -20.80
N ARG A 823 25.12 -28.31 -22.08
CA ARG A 823 25.66 -29.58 -22.56
C ARG A 823 26.79 -29.29 -23.55
N PRO A 824 28.03 -29.79 -23.31
CA PRO A 824 28.78 -30.39 -24.40
C PRO A 824 28.14 -31.75 -24.68
N SER A 825 26.92 -31.72 -25.22
CA SER A 825 26.47 -32.75 -26.14
C SER A 825 26.31 -32.01 -27.45
N MET A 826 27.45 -31.57 -27.99
CA MET A 826 27.61 -31.40 -29.43
C MET A 826 27.37 -32.77 -30.08
N THR A 827 26.10 -33.13 -30.19
CA THR A 827 25.64 -34.29 -30.96
C THR A 827 24.44 -33.97 -31.82
N GLU A 828 23.86 -32.78 -31.72
CA GLU A 828 23.00 -32.26 -32.76
C GLU A 828 23.36 -30.79 -33.00
N MET A 829 23.66 -30.51 -34.27
CA MET A 829 23.74 -29.18 -34.85
C MET A 829 25.05 -28.40 -34.73
N HIS A 830 26.12 -29.06 -35.14
CA HIS A 830 27.01 -28.55 -36.19
C HIS A 830 27.61 -29.81 -36.83
N GLU A 831 27.63 -29.91 -38.17
CA GLU A 831 28.76 -30.60 -38.79
C GLU A 831 30.00 -29.86 -38.30
N VAL A 832 30.57 -30.31 -37.18
CA VAL A 832 31.99 -30.09 -36.98
C VAL A 832 32.57 -30.97 -38.08
N ASP A 833 33.23 -30.37 -39.07
CA ASP A 833 33.96 -31.02 -40.18
C ASP A 833 35.08 -31.93 -39.65
N VAL A 834 34.73 -32.90 -38.79
CA VAL A 834 35.62 -33.90 -38.22
C VAL A 834 35.18 -35.19 -38.87
N ALA A 835 35.96 -35.60 -39.88
CA ALA A 835 35.73 -36.84 -40.58
C ALA A 835 35.58 -38.01 -39.58
N PRO A 836 34.64 -38.94 -39.82
CA PRO A 836 34.47 -40.09 -38.95
C PRO A 836 35.77 -40.90 -38.86
N VAL A 837 36.06 -41.38 -37.66
CA VAL A 837 37.24 -42.23 -37.38
C VAL A 837 36.84 -43.70 -37.49
N SER A 838 37.75 -44.55 -37.94
CA SER A 838 37.47 -45.99 -37.97
C SER A 838 37.36 -46.56 -36.55
N SER A 839 36.56 -47.62 -36.38
CA SER A 839 36.46 -48.37 -35.11
C SER A 839 37.84 -48.75 -34.54
N ALA A 840 38.73 -49.25 -35.39
CA ALA A 840 40.12 -49.58 -35.05
C ALA A 840 40.93 -48.37 -34.53
N GLU A 841 40.79 -47.19 -35.12
CA GLU A 841 41.49 -45.97 -34.68
C GLU A 841 40.89 -45.39 -33.39
N SER A 842 39.58 -45.55 -33.21
CA SER A 842 38.86 -45.12 -32.00
C SER A 842 39.10 -46.03 -30.78
N GLY A 843 39.77 -47.17 -30.96
CA GLY A 843 39.97 -48.17 -29.92
C GLY A 843 38.69 -48.91 -29.53
N ILE A 844 37.74 -49.04 -30.46
CA ILE A 844 36.45 -49.70 -30.25
C ILE A 844 36.36 -50.91 -31.19
N ASP A 845 35.89 -52.03 -30.64
CA ASP A 845 35.51 -53.21 -31.41
C ASP A 845 33.98 -53.32 -31.48
N VAL A 846 33.46 -53.56 -32.68
CA VAL A 846 32.03 -53.81 -32.91
C VAL A 846 31.86 -55.25 -33.39
N ALA A 847 31.06 -56.05 -32.68
CA ALA A 847 30.73 -57.42 -33.09
C ALA A 847 29.28 -57.50 -33.58
N ILE A 848 29.08 -57.97 -34.81
CA ILE A 848 27.75 -58.15 -35.40
C ILE A 848 27.34 -59.62 -35.36
N THR A 849 26.18 -59.91 -34.77
CA THR A 849 25.59 -61.26 -34.73
C THR A 849 24.20 -61.25 -35.35
N ARG A 850 23.89 -62.24 -36.20
CA ARG A 850 22.56 -62.41 -36.79
C ARG A 850 21.58 -62.99 -35.75
N ARG A 851 20.38 -62.42 -35.68
CA ARG A 851 19.25 -62.96 -34.91
C ARG A 851 18.07 -63.28 -35.82
N GLU A 852 17.07 -63.98 -35.29
CA GLU A 852 15.81 -64.17 -36.01
C GLU A 852 15.16 -62.81 -36.25
N GLY A 853 14.99 -62.42 -37.52
CA GLY A 853 14.39 -61.14 -37.90
C GLY A 853 15.29 -59.90 -37.83
N GLY A 854 16.58 -60.00 -37.48
CA GLY A 854 17.40 -58.80 -37.33
C GLY A 854 18.91 -59.00 -37.11
N LEU A 855 19.56 -57.93 -36.63
CA LEU A 855 20.97 -57.87 -36.26
C LEU A 855 21.14 -57.43 -34.81
N ARG A 856 22.18 -57.93 -34.17
CA ARG A 856 22.65 -57.54 -32.85
C ARG A 856 24.08 -57.03 -32.93
N PHE A 857 24.35 -55.95 -32.23
CA PHE A 857 25.63 -55.27 -32.16
C PHE A 857 26.12 -55.29 -30.72
N LEU A 858 27.37 -55.69 -30.52
CA LEU A 858 28.06 -55.56 -29.24
C LEU A 858 29.25 -54.63 -29.43
N VAL A 859 29.21 -53.47 -28.78
CA VAL A 859 30.26 -52.45 -28.82
C VAL A 859 31.12 -52.58 -27.56
N THR A 860 32.40 -52.86 -27.74
CA THR A 860 33.39 -53.08 -26.67
C THR A 860 34.61 -52.20 -26.84
N ASP A 861 35.26 -51.84 -25.75
CA ASP A 861 36.57 -51.20 -25.78
C ASP A 861 37.63 -52.23 -26.20
N ALA A 862 38.41 -51.94 -27.25
CA ALA A 862 39.35 -52.88 -27.85
C ALA A 862 40.55 -53.21 -26.94
N GLY A 863 40.87 -52.35 -25.97
CA GLY A 863 41.97 -52.55 -25.03
C GLY A 863 41.59 -53.43 -23.83
N THR A 864 40.35 -53.30 -23.36
CA THR A 864 39.86 -53.97 -22.15
C THR A 864 38.92 -55.15 -22.44
N GLY A 865 38.25 -55.15 -23.59
CA GLY A 865 37.20 -56.11 -23.95
C GLY A 865 35.88 -55.87 -23.19
N GLU A 866 35.77 -54.80 -22.40
CA GLU A 866 34.55 -54.47 -21.65
C GLU A 866 33.52 -53.74 -22.54
N PRO A 867 32.21 -53.95 -22.33
CA PRO A 867 31.18 -53.26 -23.10
C PRO A 867 31.18 -51.74 -22.86
N VAL A 868 31.00 -50.97 -23.93
CA VAL A 868 30.95 -49.51 -23.88
C VAL A 868 29.63 -49.05 -23.22
N THR A 869 29.72 -48.28 -22.13
CA THR A 869 28.56 -47.80 -21.35
C THR A 869 28.15 -46.36 -21.68
N ASP A 870 28.97 -45.63 -22.42
CA ASP A 870 28.85 -44.19 -22.65
C ASP A 870 28.51 -43.84 -24.11
N LEU A 871 27.84 -44.74 -24.83
CA LEU A 871 27.27 -44.40 -26.13
C LEU A 871 26.35 -43.17 -26.00
N GLY A 872 26.47 -42.26 -26.96
CA GLY A 872 25.63 -41.08 -27.15
C GLY A 872 24.61 -41.32 -28.25
N ARG A 873 23.62 -40.44 -28.33
CA ARG A 873 22.75 -40.38 -29.51
C ARG A 873 23.30 -39.33 -30.46
N THR A 874 23.33 -39.64 -31.74
CA THR A 874 23.56 -38.71 -32.85
C THR A 874 22.33 -38.74 -33.73
N HIS A 875 21.84 -37.59 -34.19
CA HIS A 875 20.67 -37.54 -35.10
C HIS A 875 19.49 -38.37 -34.56
N GLN A 876 19.19 -38.22 -33.26
CA GLN A 876 18.17 -38.95 -32.49
C GLN A 876 18.33 -40.47 -32.38
N ALA A 877 19.36 -41.08 -32.99
CA ALA A 877 19.64 -42.52 -32.98
C ALA A 877 20.88 -42.86 -32.15
N TRP A 878 20.92 -44.07 -31.56
CA TRP A 878 22.11 -44.54 -30.83
C TRP A 878 23.22 -45.05 -31.75
N MET A 879 22.83 -45.57 -32.91
CA MET A 879 23.71 -46.12 -33.93
C MET A 879 22.94 -46.17 -35.24
N HIS A 880 23.45 -45.50 -36.26
CA HIS A 880 23.02 -45.68 -37.64
C HIS A 880 23.58 -46.99 -38.17
N VAL A 881 22.73 -47.78 -38.80
CA VAL A 881 23.08 -49.07 -39.40
C VAL A 881 22.66 -49.03 -40.85
N ILE A 882 23.65 -48.94 -41.74
CA ILE A 882 23.45 -48.92 -43.17
C ILE A 882 23.75 -50.32 -43.71
N VAL A 883 22.74 -50.97 -44.28
CA VAL A 883 22.87 -52.29 -44.90
C VAL A 883 22.71 -52.16 -46.41
N THR A 884 23.73 -52.56 -47.15
CA THR A 884 23.75 -52.52 -48.62
C THR A 884 24.06 -53.86 -49.22
N SER A 885 23.38 -54.21 -50.31
CA SER A 885 23.74 -55.39 -51.10
C SER A 885 25.06 -55.13 -51.85
N GLN A 886 25.85 -56.18 -52.10
CA GLN A 886 27.14 -56.05 -52.78
C GLN A 886 27.05 -55.42 -54.19
N ASP A 887 25.92 -55.57 -54.87
CA ASP A 887 25.63 -54.97 -56.18
C ASP A 887 25.01 -53.57 -56.10
N LEU A 888 24.86 -53.01 -54.89
CA LEU A 888 24.27 -51.68 -54.63
C LEU A 888 22.84 -51.52 -55.18
N SER A 889 22.12 -52.63 -55.41
CA SER A 889 20.73 -52.63 -55.86
C SER A 889 19.73 -52.44 -54.71
N TRP A 890 20.12 -52.80 -53.48
CA TRP A 890 19.28 -52.73 -52.30
C TRP A 890 19.97 -52.01 -51.12
N PHE A 891 19.19 -51.23 -50.40
CA PHE A 891 19.62 -50.38 -49.29
C PHE A 891 18.58 -50.37 -48.17
N ARG A 892 19.06 -50.40 -46.92
CA ARG A 892 18.29 -50.06 -45.72
C ARG A 892 19.13 -49.20 -44.79
N HIS A 893 18.53 -48.10 -44.35
CA HIS A 893 18.98 -47.29 -43.23
C HIS A 893 18.15 -47.68 -42.01
N LEU A 894 18.80 -48.20 -40.98
CA LEU A 894 18.18 -48.72 -39.77
C LEU A 894 18.82 -48.06 -38.56
N HIS A 895 18.14 -48.14 -37.41
CA HIS A 895 18.67 -47.65 -36.14
C HIS A 895 18.66 -48.79 -35.14
N ALA A 896 19.80 -49.04 -34.50
CA ALA A 896 19.88 -50.03 -33.44
C ALA A 896 19.50 -49.41 -32.09
N GLU A 897 18.65 -50.10 -31.35
CA GLU A 897 18.18 -49.68 -30.02
C GLU A 897 18.88 -50.49 -28.92
N PRO A 898 19.22 -49.89 -27.77
CA PRO A 898 19.80 -50.58 -26.64
C PRO A 898 18.88 -51.67 -26.09
N THR A 899 19.45 -52.84 -25.81
CA THR A 899 18.71 -53.99 -25.24
C THR A 899 18.52 -53.92 -23.71
N GLY A 900 19.10 -52.90 -23.07
CA GLY A 900 19.21 -52.79 -21.61
C GLY A 900 20.47 -53.44 -21.03
N ARG A 901 21.28 -54.13 -21.83
CA ARG A 901 22.62 -54.59 -21.46
C ARG A 901 23.68 -53.58 -21.96
N PRO A 902 24.73 -53.28 -21.18
CA PRO A 902 25.81 -52.39 -21.59
C PRO A 902 26.41 -52.78 -22.95
N GLY A 903 26.60 -51.81 -23.84
CA GLY A 903 27.19 -51.99 -25.17
C GLY A 903 26.39 -52.84 -26.16
N GLU A 904 25.23 -53.38 -25.80
CA GLU A 904 24.44 -54.29 -26.66
C GLU A 904 23.22 -53.58 -27.27
N LEU A 905 23.21 -53.46 -28.60
CA LEU A 905 22.12 -52.87 -29.40
C LEU A 905 21.55 -53.87 -30.40
N GLU A 906 20.31 -53.67 -30.81
CA GLU A 906 19.63 -54.53 -31.80
C GLU A 906 18.76 -53.74 -32.77
N THR A 907 18.63 -54.25 -33.99
CA THR A 907 17.72 -53.72 -35.00
C THR A 907 17.08 -54.83 -35.81
N ASP A 908 15.89 -54.58 -36.36
CA ASP A 908 15.19 -55.52 -37.24
C ASP A 908 15.56 -55.27 -38.70
N VAL A 909 15.87 -56.35 -39.43
CA VAL A 909 16.17 -56.28 -40.86
C VAL A 909 15.72 -57.55 -41.56
N THR A 910 14.99 -57.36 -42.65
CA THR A 910 14.60 -58.45 -43.55
C THR A 910 15.39 -58.31 -44.85
N PHE A 911 16.27 -59.28 -45.11
CA PHE A 911 17.07 -59.32 -46.33
C PHE A 911 16.23 -59.81 -47.52
N PRO A 912 16.31 -59.16 -48.68
CA PRO A 912 15.45 -59.47 -49.83
C PRO A 912 15.81 -60.81 -50.51
N ALA A 913 17.07 -61.24 -50.44
CA ALA A 913 17.57 -62.50 -51.00
C ALA A 913 18.82 -62.99 -50.24
N GLY A 914 19.27 -64.22 -50.51
CA GLY A 914 20.60 -64.66 -50.07
C GLY A 914 21.71 -63.91 -50.81
N GLY A 915 22.91 -63.85 -50.23
CA GLY A 915 24.04 -63.13 -50.79
C GLY A 915 24.89 -62.40 -49.75
N THR A 916 25.89 -61.67 -50.21
CA THR A 916 26.77 -60.86 -49.36
C THR A 916 26.22 -59.44 -49.25
N TYR A 917 26.08 -58.98 -48.01
CA TYR A 917 25.68 -57.62 -47.66
C TYR A 917 26.82 -56.94 -46.91
N ARG A 918 26.96 -55.64 -47.12
CA ARG A 918 27.80 -54.78 -46.31
C ARG A 918 26.95 -54.13 -45.22
N VAL A 919 27.47 -54.12 -44.01
CA VAL A 919 26.91 -53.40 -42.86
C VAL A 919 27.92 -52.35 -42.44
N ASP A 920 27.56 -51.08 -42.64
CA ASP A 920 28.31 -49.93 -42.13
C ASP A 920 27.56 -49.41 -40.89
N THR A 921 28.24 -49.28 -39.75
CA THR A 921 27.66 -48.72 -38.52
C THR A 921 28.35 -47.42 -38.16
N GLU A 922 27.56 -46.42 -37.80
CA GLU A 922 28.02 -45.09 -37.42
C GLU A 922 27.38 -44.70 -36.08
N PHE A 923 28.21 -44.38 -35.09
CA PHE A 923 27.77 -44.03 -33.73
C PHE A 923 28.81 -43.17 -33.01
N ARG A 924 28.42 -42.57 -31.88
CA ARG A 924 29.31 -41.71 -31.09
C ARG A 924 29.33 -42.09 -29.62
N ARG A 925 30.45 -41.84 -28.94
CA ARG A 925 30.53 -41.84 -27.47
C ARG A 925 30.19 -40.44 -26.95
N ARG A 926 29.58 -40.33 -25.77
CA ARG A 926 29.08 -39.05 -25.20
C ARG A 926 30.17 -37.97 -25.02
N ALA A 927 31.44 -38.35 -24.95
CA ALA A 927 32.55 -37.43 -24.74
C ALA A 927 33.31 -37.07 -26.04
N ASP A 928 33.00 -37.74 -27.15
CA ASP A 928 33.73 -37.60 -28.42
C ASP A 928 32.99 -36.67 -29.39
N ILE A 929 33.75 -36.02 -30.28
CA ILE A 929 33.21 -35.10 -31.31
C ILE A 929 33.08 -35.79 -32.66
N ALA A 930 33.97 -36.75 -32.97
CA ALA A 930 33.95 -37.52 -34.22
C ALA A 930 33.05 -38.76 -34.09
N ASP A 931 32.34 -39.09 -35.16
CA ASP A 931 31.64 -40.37 -35.26
C ASP A 931 32.60 -41.53 -35.49
N VAL A 932 32.24 -42.69 -34.96
CA VAL A 932 32.98 -43.94 -35.12
C VAL A 932 32.29 -44.76 -36.20
N LEU A 933 33.04 -45.06 -37.26
CA LEU A 933 32.60 -45.87 -38.40
C LEU A 933 33.21 -47.28 -38.31
N ASP A 934 32.35 -48.29 -38.30
CA ASP A 934 32.75 -49.70 -38.46
C ASP A 934 32.12 -50.29 -39.72
N ARG A 935 32.87 -51.16 -40.41
CA ARG A 935 32.43 -51.80 -41.66
C ARG A 935 32.67 -53.30 -41.61
N GLN A 936 31.61 -54.07 -41.79
CA GLN A 936 31.67 -55.54 -41.84
C GLN A 936 30.89 -56.11 -43.02
N GLN A 937 31.30 -57.30 -43.47
CA GLN A 937 30.55 -58.08 -44.44
C GLN A 937 29.73 -59.15 -43.74
N LEU A 938 28.48 -59.28 -44.14
CA LEU A 938 27.54 -60.27 -43.64
C LEU A 938 27.04 -61.13 -44.81
N THR A 939 27.25 -62.44 -44.72
CA THR A 939 26.71 -63.39 -45.71
C THR A 939 25.38 -63.95 -45.22
N VAL A 940 24.34 -63.83 -46.05
CA VAL A 940 23.00 -64.38 -45.81
C VAL A 940 22.81 -65.60 -46.70
N GLU A 941 22.45 -66.74 -46.09
CA GLU A 941 22.18 -67.98 -46.83
C GLU A 941 21.06 -67.81 -47.87
N GLY A 942 21.27 -68.34 -49.07
CA GLY A 942 20.32 -68.32 -50.20
C GLY A 942 21.01 -68.05 -51.53
N THR A 943 20.24 -67.96 -52.62
CA THR A 943 20.78 -67.70 -53.96
C THR A 943 21.07 -66.21 -54.14
N GLN A 944 22.33 -65.87 -54.41
CA GLN A 944 22.74 -64.51 -54.74
C GLN A 944 22.19 -64.12 -56.12
N PRO A 945 21.45 -62.99 -56.24
CA PRO A 945 21.05 -62.45 -57.54
C PRO A 945 22.27 -62.13 -58.42
N PRO A 946 22.18 -62.22 -59.75
CA PRO A 946 23.24 -61.75 -60.63
C PRO A 946 23.46 -60.24 -60.43
N ALA A 947 24.72 -59.81 -60.34
CA ALA A 947 25.06 -58.41 -60.18
C ALA A 947 24.56 -57.59 -61.38
N VAL A 948 23.82 -56.51 -61.09
CA VAL A 948 23.35 -55.56 -62.10
C VAL A 948 24.40 -54.42 -62.19
N PRO A 949 24.96 -54.11 -63.36
CA PRO A 949 25.86 -52.97 -63.52
C PRO A 949 25.15 -51.67 -63.13
N LEU A 950 25.83 -50.79 -62.40
CA LEU A 950 25.34 -49.45 -62.13
C LEU A 950 25.42 -48.62 -63.42
N GLU A 951 24.28 -48.14 -63.89
CA GLU A 951 24.18 -47.17 -65.00
C GLU A 951 23.71 -45.81 -64.46
N PRO A 952 24.13 -44.68 -65.07
CA PRO A 952 23.62 -43.35 -64.71
C PRO A 952 22.10 -43.30 -64.79
N THR A 953 21.45 -42.76 -63.75
CA THR A 953 19.99 -42.59 -63.75
C THR A 953 19.62 -41.18 -64.21
N PRO A 954 18.38 -40.96 -64.68
CA PRO A 954 17.85 -39.60 -64.83
C PRO A 954 18.00 -38.82 -63.51
N ARG A 955 18.27 -37.50 -63.62
CA ARG A 955 18.37 -36.56 -62.50
C ARG A 955 17.01 -36.20 -61.87
N SER A 956 15.98 -37.00 -62.15
CA SER A 956 14.64 -36.86 -61.59
C SER A 956 14.03 -38.24 -61.46
N SER A 957 13.45 -38.53 -60.29
CA SER A 957 12.82 -39.82 -59.99
C SER A 957 11.53 -39.62 -59.21
N THR A 958 10.50 -40.38 -59.56
CA THR A 958 9.20 -40.34 -58.86
C THR A 958 9.04 -41.57 -57.98
N VAL A 959 8.81 -41.36 -56.69
CA VAL A 959 8.55 -42.40 -55.67
C VAL A 959 7.31 -42.00 -54.87
N ASP A 960 6.33 -42.89 -54.74
CA ASP A 960 5.10 -42.68 -53.96
C ASP A 960 4.38 -41.33 -54.22
N ASN A 961 4.26 -40.96 -55.49
CA ASN A 961 3.64 -39.70 -55.98
C ASN A 961 4.42 -38.41 -55.69
N LEU A 962 5.66 -38.50 -55.23
CA LEU A 962 6.61 -37.38 -55.13
C LEU A 962 7.70 -37.52 -56.21
N THR A 963 7.87 -36.49 -57.01
CA THR A 963 8.98 -36.33 -57.94
C THR A 963 10.08 -35.53 -57.27
N VAL A 964 11.26 -36.15 -57.15
CA VAL A 964 12.47 -35.52 -56.60
C VAL A 964 13.46 -35.31 -57.73
N ALA A 965 13.81 -34.06 -58.01
CA ALA A 965 14.87 -33.69 -58.94
C ALA A 965 16.17 -33.43 -58.18
N LEU A 966 17.30 -33.87 -58.73
CA LEU A 966 18.65 -33.69 -58.18
C LEU A 966 19.47 -32.82 -59.14
N GLU A 967 19.69 -31.57 -58.75
CA GLU A 967 20.49 -30.59 -59.48
C GLU A 967 21.92 -30.52 -58.94
N GLY A 968 22.84 -29.94 -59.73
CA GLY A 968 24.26 -29.85 -59.40
C GLY A 968 25.12 -30.97 -60.01
N SER A 969 26.44 -30.80 -59.97
CA SER A 969 27.42 -31.75 -60.52
C SER A 969 28.37 -32.22 -59.43
N LEU A 970 28.64 -33.52 -59.38
CA LEU A 970 29.59 -34.11 -58.46
C LEU A 970 31.00 -34.01 -59.08
N VAL A 971 31.94 -33.39 -58.37
CA VAL A 971 33.32 -33.17 -58.81
C VAL A 971 34.26 -33.85 -57.80
N ALA A 972 35.22 -34.62 -58.31
CA ALA A 972 36.18 -35.31 -57.46
C ALA A 972 37.22 -34.36 -56.84
N ASP A 973 37.61 -34.64 -55.59
CA ASP A 973 38.59 -33.88 -54.79
C ASP A 973 38.20 -32.40 -54.53
N GLN A 974 36.90 -32.08 -54.58
CA GLN A 974 36.34 -30.78 -54.22
C GLN A 974 34.93 -30.94 -53.63
N GLN A 975 34.56 -30.03 -52.73
CA GLN A 975 33.19 -29.93 -52.22
C GLN A 975 32.23 -29.61 -53.37
N SER A 976 31.23 -30.46 -53.55
CA SER A 976 30.17 -30.36 -54.55
C SER A 976 28.86 -29.96 -53.87
N ASP A 977 28.16 -29.00 -54.46
CA ASP A 977 26.84 -28.56 -54.00
C ASP A 977 25.75 -29.20 -54.88
N LEU A 978 24.92 -30.03 -54.25
CA LEU A 978 23.78 -30.67 -54.87
C LEU A 978 22.49 -30.08 -54.29
N HIS A 979 21.44 -29.98 -55.10
CA HIS A 979 20.14 -29.47 -54.65
C HIS A 979 19.03 -30.46 -54.99
N PHE A 980 18.23 -30.83 -54.00
CA PHE A 980 17.00 -31.58 -54.20
C PHE A 980 15.83 -30.63 -54.36
N ARG A 981 14.96 -30.89 -55.33
CA ARG A 981 13.71 -30.16 -55.53
C ARG A 981 12.51 -31.10 -55.53
N PHE A 982 11.44 -30.71 -54.84
CA PHE A 982 10.29 -31.57 -54.55
C PHE A 982 9.01 -31.09 -55.22
N GLU A 983 8.41 -31.94 -56.06
CA GLU A 983 7.12 -31.68 -56.72
C GLU A 983 6.23 -32.92 -56.61
N ASP A 984 4.93 -32.75 -56.36
CA ASP A 984 3.98 -33.86 -56.35
C ASP A 984 3.63 -34.34 -57.78
N SER A 985 2.90 -35.45 -57.87
CA SER A 985 2.43 -36.02 -59.16
C SER A 985 1.55 -35.09 -60.02
N THR A 986 1.08 -33.96 -59.48
CA THR A 986 0.31 -32.93 -60.18
C THR A 986 1.16 -31.73 -60.61
N GLY A 987 2.45 -31.71 -60.26
CA GLY A 987 3.37 -30.61 -60.52
C GLY A 987 3.29 -29.49 -59.48
N LYS A 988 2.66 -29.73 -58.32
CA LYS A 988 2.62 -28.77 -57.21
C LYS A 988 3.89 -28.91 -56.37
N ILE A 989 4.47 -27.78 -56.01
CA ILE A 989 5.58 -27.69 -55.06
C ILE A 989 5.21 -28.33 -53.71
N VAL A 990 6.13 -29.11 -53.16
CA VAL A 990 6.05 -29.72 -51.82
C VAL A 990 7.02 -29.00 -50.89
N ASP A 991 6.49 -28.31 -49.89
CA ASP A 991 7.20 -27.48 -48.91
C ASP A 991 6.88 -27.87 -47.45
N ASP A 992 6.24 -29.03 -47.24
CA ASP A 992 5.79 -29.55 -45.95
C ASP A 992 6.53 -30.82 -45.49
N LEU A 993 7.72 -31.10 -46.04
CA LEU A 993 8.56 -32.22 -45.61
C LEU A 993 8.89 -32.07 -44.12
N GLN A 994 8.83 -33.17 -43.39
CA GLN A 994 9.01 -33.18 -41.95
C GLN A 994 10.44 -33.62 -41.59
N PRO A 995 11.01 -33.12 -40.48
CA PRO A 995 12.31 -33.60 -40.02
C PRO A 995 12.28 -35.10 -39.78
N TYR A 996 13.31 -35.78 -40.27
CA TYR A 996 13.55 -37.21 -40.10
C TYR A 996 14.90 -37.36 -39.40
N LEU A 997 14.89 -37.96 -38.20
CA LEU A 997 16.10 -38.20 -37.40
C LEU A 997 16.94 -36.92 -37.17
N GLY A 998 16.29 -35.78 -36.98
CA GLY A 998 16.99 -34.51 -36.72
C GLY A 998 17.65 -33.87 -37.95
N ALA A 999 17.34 -34.31 -39.17
CA ALA A 999 17.71 -33.63 -40.43
C ALA A 999 16.49 -33.44 -41.35
N ALA A 1000 16.60 -32.55 -42.35
CA ALA A 1000 15.55 -32.39 -43.37
C ALA A 1000 15.57 -33.54 -44.40
N GLY A 1001 16.74 -34.15 -44.63
CA GLY A 1001 16.87 -35.42 -45.31
C GLY A 1001 18.20 -36.11 -45.00
N HIS A 1002 18.25 -37.43 -45.18
CA HIS A 1002 19.47 -38.23 -45.02
C HIS A 1002 19.91 -38.77 -46.37
N VAL A 1003 21.18 -38.62 -46.72
CA VAL A 1003 21.71 -39.05 -48.01
C VAL A 1003 22.93 -39.94 -47.81
N VAL A 1004 22.83 -41.18 -48.27
CA VAL A 1004 23.97 -42.11 -48.29
C VAL A 1004 24.54 -42.17 -49.69
N VAL A 1005 25.85 -41.98 -49.81
CA VAL A 1005 26.59 -41.98 -51.07
C VAL A 1005 27.64 -43.08 -51.06
N MET A 1006 27.65 -43.92 -52.09
CA MET A 1006 28.60 -45.02 -52.26
C MET A 1006 29.19 -45.04 -53.67
N SER A 1007 30.50 -45.26 -53.79
CA SER A 1007 31.12 -45.48 -55.09
C SER A 1007 30.69 -46.82 -55.69
N ALA A 1008 30.74 -46.97 -57.02
CA ALA A 1008 30.30 -48.18 -57.72
C ALA A 1008 31.12 -49.44 -57.37
N ASP A 1009 32.37 -49.28 -56.93
CA ASP A 1009 33.20 -50.36 -56.40
C ASP A 1009 32.93 -50.65 -54.91
N GLY A 1010 32.05 -49.89 -54.28
CA GLY A 1010 31.73 -49.95 -52.86
C GLY A 1010 32.86 -49.47 -51.94
N ALA A 1011 33.95 -48.90 -52.44
CA ALA A 1011 35.07 -48.48 -51.59
C ALA A 1011 34.69 -47.29 -50.69
N THR A 1012 33.97 -46.31 -51.23
CA THR A 1012 33.57 -45.07 -50.55
C THR A 1012 32.21 -45.24 -49.87
N PHE A 1013 32.08 -44.66 -48.67
CA PHE A 1013 30.83 -44.49 -47.93
C PHE A 1013 30.81 -43.09 -47.35
N ILE A 1014 29.75 -42.34 -47.64
CA ILE A 1014 29.50 -41.01 -47.08
C ILE A 1014 28.05 -40.98 -46.64
N HIS A 1015 27.80 -40.52 -45.43
CA HIS A 1015 26.48 -40.20 -44.91
C HIS A 1015 26.44 -38.69 -44.70
N GLY A 1016 25.60 -38.02 -45.48
CA GLY A 1016 25.42 -36.57 -45.43
C GLY A 1016 23.96 -36.21 -45.20
N HIS A 1017 23.71 -34.96 -44.81
CA HIS A 1017 22.37 -34.44 -44.56
C HIS A 1017 21.97 -33.44 -45.64
N ALA A 1018 20.72 -33.57 -46.11
CA ALA A 1018 20.11 -32.54 -46.91
C ALA A 1018 19.54 -31.48 -45.95
N GLU A 1019 19.86 -30.21 -46.19
CA GLU A 1019 19.57 -29.09 -45.30
C GLU A 1019 18.78 -27.99 -46.00
N GLY A 1020 17.94 -27.29 -45.24
CA GLY A 1020 17.25 -26.08 -45.68
C GLY A 1020 17.68 -24.89 -44.82
N ASP A 1021 17.08 -23.73 -45.05
CA ASP A 1021 17.40 -22.50 -44.28
C ASP A 1021 17.00 -22.59 -42.79
N GLU A 1022 16.13 -23.55 -42.44
CA GLU A 1022 15.61 -23.75 -41.09
C GLU A 1022 16.23 -24.96 -40.38
N LEU A 1023 16.21 -24.92 -39.04
CA LEU A 1023 16.67 -26.01 -38.19
C LEU A 1023 15.73 -27.23 -38.25
N ALA A 1024 16.28 -28.44 -38.34
CA ALA A 1024 15.53 -29.71 -38.32
C ALA A 1024 15.04 -30.13 -36.92
N VAL A 1025 14.16 -29.30 -36.34
CA VAL A 1025 13.52 -29.54 -35.03
C VAL A 1025 12.08 -30.06 -35.18
N PRO A 1026 11.55 -30.81 -34.18
CA PRO A 1026 10.16 -31.29 -34.23
C PRO A 1026 9.15 -30.16 -34.48
N GLY A 1027 8.36 -30.28 -35.55
CA GLY A 1027 7.36 -29.30 -35.98
C GLY A 1027 7.83 -28.33 -37.07
N ALA A 1028 9.11 -28.33 -37.45
CA ALA A 1028 9.60 -27.64 -38.64
C ALA A 1028 9.10 -28.31 -39.93
N SER A 1029 9.06 -27.54 -41.03
CA SER A 1029 8.68 -28.03 -42.36
C SER A 1029 9.71 -27.58 -43.39
N PHE A 1030 9.99 -28.44 -44.37
CA PHE A 1030 11.07 -28.30 -45.33
C PHE A 1030 10.60 -28.41 -46.79
N GLY A 1031 11.36 -27.78 -47.68
CA GLY A 1031 11.07 -27.68 -49.12
C GLY A 1031 10.77 -26.23 -49.53
N PRO A 1032 10.60 -25.93 -50.84
CA PRO A 1032 10.67 -26.82 -52.00
C PRO A 1032 12.04 -27.38 -52.33
N GLU A 1033 13.10 -26.83 -51.74
CA GLU A 1033 14.49 -27.14 -52.09
C GLU A 1033 15.29 -27.48 -50.84
N LEU A 1034 16.21 -28.45 -50.96
CA LEU A 1034 17.18 -28.81 -49.92
C LEU A 1034 18.58 -28.91 -50.53
N GLY A 1035 19.56 -28.26 -49.90
CA GLY A 1035 20.96 -28.34 -50.29
C GLY A 1035 21.64 -29.56 -49.67
N LEU A 1036 22.64 -30.11 -50.37
CA LEU A 1036 23.50 -31.19 -49.90
C LEU A 1036 24.93 -30.87 -50.32
N HIS A 1037 25.81 -30.75 -49.33
CA HIS A 1037 27.23 -30.53 -49.53
C HIS A 1037 27.97 -31.88 -49.43
N LEU A 1038 28.83 -32.20 -50.40
CA LEU A 1038 29.51 -33.49 -50.43
C LEU A 1038 30.89 -33.40 -51.08
N ASP A 1039 31.89 -34.05 -50.48
CA ASP A 1039 33.22 -34.23 -51.08
C ASP A 1039 33.42 -35.71 -51.43
N VAL A 1040 33.81 -36.00 -52.68
CA VAL A 1040 34.08 -37.36 -53.13
C VAL A 1040 35.53 -37.52 -53.58
N PRO A 1041 36.23 -38.60 -53.17
CA PRO A 1041 37.69 -38.68 -53.30
C PRO A 1041 38.19 -39.06 -54.70
N LYS A 1042 37.31 -39.50 -55.62
CA LYS A 1042 37.69 -40.00 -56.96
C LYS A 1042 36.58 -39.80 -57.98
N ALA A 1043 36.95 -39.57 -59.23
CA ALA A 1043 36.02 -39.60 -60.35
C ALA A 1043 35.48 -41.02 -60.59
N GLY A 1044 34.23 -41.14 -61.05
CA GLY A 1044 33.55 -42.42 -61.28
C GLY A 1044 32.06 -42.39 -60.95
N LEU A 1045 31.39 -43.54 -61.03
CA LEU A 1045 29.96 -43.66 -60.73
C LEU A 1045 29.73 -43.79 -59.22
N TYR A 1046 28.76 -43.04 -58.71
CA TYR A 1046 28.28 -43.06 -57.33
C TYR A 1046 26.79 -43.35 -57.28
N ARG A 1047 26.38 -44.19 -56.32
CA ARG A 1047 25.00 -44.49 -55.96
C ARG A 1047 24.64 -43.67 -54.72
N LEU A 1048 23.60 -42.86 -54.85
CA LEU A 1048 23.03 -42.04 -53.78
C LEU A 1048 21.66 -42.61 -53.40
N TRP A 1049 21.37 -42.69 -52.11
CA TRP A 1049 20.03 -42.95 -51.58
C TRP A 1049 19.63 -41.79 -50.68
N ALA A 1050 18.70 -40.96 -51.15
CA ALA A 1050 18.20 -39.82 -50.41
C ALA A 1050 16.87 -40.18 -49.73
N GLN A 1051 16.78 -40.00 -48.42
CA GLN A 1051 15.61 -40.29 -47.60
C GLN A 1051 14.97 -39.01 -47.09
N PHE A 1052 13.66 -38.91 -47.25
CA PHE A 1052 12.86 -37.77 -46.83
C PHE A 1052 11.59 -38.25 -46.13
N ARG A 1053 11.10 -37.50 -45.14
CA ARG A 1053 9.81 -37.79 -44.49
C ARG A 1053 8.75 -36.80 -44.96
N LEU A 1054 7.66 -37.34 -45.49
CA LEU A 1054 6.54 -36.55 -46.01
C LEU A 1054 5.68 -35.97 -44.86
N GLY A 1055 4.80 -35.02 -45.19
CA GLY A 1055 3.85 -34.41 -44.25
C GLY A 1055 2.94 -35.42 -43.52
N ASP A 1056 2.69 -36.59 -44.12
CA ASP A 1056 1.90 -37.67 -43.50
C ASP A 1056 2.72 -38.62 -42.59
N GLY A 1057 4.03 -38.37 -42.46
CA GLY A 1057 4.95 -39.17 -41.66
C GLY A 1057 5.62 -40.34 -42.40
N THR A 1058 5.27 -40.59 -43.67
CA THR A 1058 5.89 -41.65 -44.49
C THR A 1058 7.32 -41.29 -44.85
N VAL A 1059 8.26 -42.23 -44.70
CA VAL A 1059 9.65 -42.06 -45.12
C VAL A 1059 9.85 -42.70 -46.49
N ILE A 1060 10.22 -41.90 -47.48
CA ILE A 1060 10.56 -42.37 -48.82
C ILE A 1060 12.07 -42.48 -48.99
N THR A 1061 12.53 -43.30 -49.94
CA THR A 1061 13.94 -43.39 -50.32
C THR A 1061 14.04 -43.29 -51.83
N VAL A 1062 14.78 -42.28 -52.31
CA VAL A 1062 14.94 -41.98 -53.73
C VAL A 1062 16.39 -42.27 -54.15
N PRO A 1063 16.62 -43.27 -55.02
CA PRO A 1063 17.95 -43.59 -55.48
C PRO A 1063 18.36 -42.76 -56.71
N PHE A 1064 19.60 -42.29 -56.73
CA PHE A 1064 20.23 -41.68 -57.91
C PHE A 1064 21.57 -42.35 -58.20
N THR A 1065 21.92 -42.53 -59.48
CA THR A 1065 23.28 -42.88 -59.89
C THR A 1065 23.88 -41.70 -60.62
N VAL A 1066 24.91 -41.08 -60.04
CA VAL A 1066 25.55 -39.86 -60.51
C VAL A 1066 27.01 -40.15 -60.85
N GLU A 1067 27.48 -39.60 -61.97
CA GLU A 1067 28.90 -39.66 -62.35
C GLU A 1067 29.63 -38.45 -61.75
N ALA A 1068 30.69 -38.72 -60.98
CA ALA A 1068 31.64 -37.71 -60.52
C ALA A 1068 32.69 -37.47 -61.60
N VAL A 1069 32.85 -36.21 -62.01
CA VAL A 1069 33.85 -35.80 -62.99
C VAL A 1069 35.17 -35.42 -62.31
N ASP A 1070 36.28 -35.59 -63.02
CA ASP A 1070 37.60 -35.19 -62.55
C ASP A 1070 37.70 -33.65 -62.46
N SER A 1071 38.22 -33.11 -61.35
CA SER A 1071 38.37 -31.67 -61.14
C SER A 1071 39.25 -31.00 -62.20
N ALA A 1072 40.17 -31.75 -62.82
CA ALA A 1072 41.01 -31.25 -63.91
C ALA A 1072 40.25 -31.03 -65.24
N ALA A 1073 39.09 -31.67 -65.43
CA ALA A 1073 38.28 -31.58 -66.65
C ALA A 1073 37.23 -30.44 -66.63
N GLY A 1074 36.93 -29.88 -65.45
CA GLY A 1074 35.83 -28.92 -65.23
C GLY A 1074 36.08 -27.47 -65.67
N SER A 1075 37.18 -27.14 -66.34
CA SER A 1075 37.49 -25.76 -66.80
C SER A 1075 37.17 -25.50 -68.29
N ALA A 1076 36.47 -26.42 -68.97
CA ALA A 1076 35.98 -26.22 -70.33
C ALA A 1076 34.56 -26.80 -70.49
N GLY A 1077 33.55 -25.99 -70.16
CA GLY A 1077 32.13 -26.30 -70.35
C GLY A 1077 31.27 -25.10 -70.05
#